data_AF-A0A352LZQ8-F1
#
_entry.id   AF-A0A352LZQ8-F1
#
_cell.length_a   1.000
_cell.length_b   1.000
_cell.length_c   1.000
_cell.angle_alpha   90.00
_cell.angle_beta   90.00
_cell.angle_gamma   90.00
#
_symmetry.space_group_name_H-M   'P 1'
#
loop_
_entity.id
_entity.type
_entity.pdbx_description
1 polymer ?
#
loop_
_entity_poly.entity_id
_entity_poly.type
_entity_poly.pdbx_seq_one_letter_code
_entity_poly.pdbx_strand_id
1 'polypeptide(L)'
;MKAIKKLLIAIMISGTLFFLGACGGGIGSIIYNPDPVDPPSPPIDPKAFITGYVSYGETSAMAAPEAQAPLRASAGDLVNNAAVELRKKSDYGTILATVYTLKGKFTFADLSAAEYVITASIIDGAAVLKRELAVTVESGKYEYNIGSSPIELVKTGDLTIFAKDAAGAAAANVMVTLDGARNAYTDAAGTVTFPEITRGAHEIKAAKAGFTDCADIISLAGIAQTAAVVMVPSGTGLTRPEVSGLYFGPAGVSEPAVTEGETLEISVVSNNPNGGTLAFAWSAAAGSFGAQTESAAAGGSVESRARWVAPLVAWAEGQIYSYADVYASVRDGKGFVVGRAGRVKVIRKTASKFSITSYPASLLLQLNQQFSYQMTMSAAGNYKFEKLDGPSGLSVSAAGLLTFTPAAYGDYNAVIRVTETAGGYFQTQKFVMTAANSIAELSGAAFSKTVLKPAGGLSTIIKNLKTTEHLVAIGYNKSSSYASFGLAAYNLSAAEALKSPAAAVVESEGADFAGAAAVHENLGPEQAAAIKMDLARRANERTAARLRGGEAAERAAGAARAPRSADRQVAADDLKDFYSLNSLAWPPRESDWTRVSAKLRAIGASCYVYEDTSTPYPYLTLSDAEAERIKNSFDNEVYPLITKNFGAEPNPGIDGDGRVYILFTYNVNKQSAAGYFDSTNQLTQAVLDSSADYNKNSSGYKYYSNEKEIFYMAVPKNTLKGETYLTNTLGVLAHEFQHMINWNQHSLINPDILEESWLNEGLSQLAQDKAGYGYQYGTLSFVIEPFLRYPESYSLTKFQFGLGYYGNAYLFARYLADRGVNPMNLVKSSKIGRANVEAEVKRIGAASDFDGFFEDFAAALYLSNSGVTNDAKYNFTSINIRTVQKDGTKLSGLRLNSTVYLPTTYKSPSLSEYAVSAVKCTSQSAADYKFNMTDSSGGGIGAVILRINGQ
;
A
#
# COMPACT_ATOMS: atom_id res chain seq x y z
N MET A 1 -20.03 39.36 -35.11
CA MET A 1 -19.95 40.83 -35.34
C MET A 1 -18.93 41.42 -34.38
N LYS A 2 -18.11 42.35 -34.87
CA LYS A 2 -17.04 42.99 -34.08
C LYS A 2 -17.62 44.03 -33.11
N ALA A 3 -16.82 44.32 -32.08
CA ALA A 3 -16.84 45.47 -31.20
C ALA A 3 -17.76 46.65 -31.58
N ILE A 4 -18.80 46.88 -30.77
CA ILE A 4 -19.31 48.16 -30.23
C ILE A 4 -20.22 47.76 -29.05
N LYS A 5 -19.66 47.71 -27.83
CA LYS A 5 -20.37 47.65 -26.52
C LYS A 5 -19.41 47.63 -25.30
N LYS A 6 -18.30 48.37 -25.40
CA LYS A 6 -17.43 48.74 -24.27
C LYS A 6 -17.20 50.26 -24.28
N LEU A 7 -18.27 51.03 -24.15
CA LEU A 7 -18.28 52.40 -23.66
C LEU A 7 -19.72 52.77 -23.32
N LEU A 8 -19.93 53.42 -22.15
CA LEU A 8 -21.24 53.66 -21.53
C LEU A 8 -21.89 52.34 -21.05
N ILE A 9 -22.34 52.18 -19.80
CA ILE A 9 -22.69 53.15 -18.76
C ILE A 9 -22.06 52.72 -17.43
N ALA A 10 -21.44 53.67 -16.72
CA ALA A 10 -21.14 53.57 -15.30
C ALA A 10 -22.27 54.23 -14.48
N ILE A 11 -22.32 53.94 -13.17
CA ILE A 11 -23.22 54.54 -12.15
C ILE A 11 -24.65 53.97 -12.15
N MET A 12 -25.00 53.28 -11.06
CA MET A 12 -26.26 53.31 -10.25
C MET A 12 -26.25 52.08 -9.30
N ILE A 13 -26.70 52.11 -8.04
CA ILE A 13 -26.99 53.21 -7.10
C ILE A 13 -26.82 52.64 -5.67
N SER A 14 -26.53 53.49 -4.68
CA SER A 14 -26.39 53.11 -3.26
C SER A 14 -27.75 52.96 -2.55
N GLY A 15 -27.81 52.10 -1.53
CA GLY A 15 -28.94 52.01 -0.59
C GLY A 15 -28.46 51.53 0.78
N THR A 16 -28.44 52.41 1.78
CA THR A 16 -27.89 52.18 3.13
C THR A 16 -28.83 52.83 4.17
N LEU A 17 -28.55 52.66 5.48
CA LEU A 17 -29.26 53.20 6.68
C LEU A 17 -30.48 52.35 7.11
N PHE A 18 -30.85 52.17 8.40
CA PHE A 18 -30.29 52.48 9.74
C PHE A 18 -31.15 51.71 10.81
N PHE A 19 -30.91 51.62 12.14
CA PHE A 19 -29.89 52.12 13.10
C PHE A 19 -29.97 51.32 14.45
N LEU A 20 -29.02 51.55 15.37
CA LEU A 20 -29.11 51.54 16.88
C LEU A 20 -29.61 50.26 17.64
N GLY A 21 -29.06 49.89 18.81
CA GLY A 21 -27.89 50.40 19.55
C GLY A 21 -27.80 49.92 21.03
N ALA A 22 -26.60 50.04 21.62
CA ALA A 22 -26.25 50.07 23.05
C ALA A 22 -26.24 48.79 23.95
N CYS A 23 -25.01 48.38 24.30
CA CYS A 23 -24.46 48.02 25.63
C CYS A 23 -25.27 47.27 26.72
N GLY A 24 -24.65 46.25 27.35
CA GLY A 24 -24.96 45.94 28.76
C GLY A 24 -24.64 44.56 29.36
N GLY A 25 -23.38 44.09 29.35
CA GLY A 25 -22.82 43.21 30.40
C GLY A 25 -23.33 41.76 30.59
N GLY A 26 -22.44 40.76 30.43
CA GLY A 26 -22.73 39.38 30.82
C GLY A 26 -21.67 38.34 30.41
N ILE A 27 -20.64 38.17 31.24
CA ILE A 27 -19.81 36.94 31.42
C ILE A 27 -19.87 35.82 30.35
N GLY A 28 -18.77 35.64 29.60
CA GLY A 28 -18.57 34.47 28.73
C GLY A 28 -17.23 34.50 28.00
N SER A 29 -16.26 33.70 28.44
CA SER A 29 -14.91 33.65 27.88
C SER A 29 -14.88 33.15 26.44
N ILE A 30 -14.08 33.79 25.58
CA ILE A 30 -13.74 33.26 24.26
C ILE A 30 -12.85 32.02 24.47
N ILE A 31 -13.35 30.84 24.10
CA ILE A 31 -12.59 29.59 24.12
C ILE A 31 -12.06 29.31 22.72
N TYR A 32 -10.77 28.98 22.68
CA TYR A 32 -10.04 28.39 21.55
C TYR A 32 -10.89 27.37 20.78
N ASN A 33 -11.01 27.51 19.46
CA ASN A 33 -11.32 26.36 18.62
C ASN A 33 -9.98 25.68 18.30
N PRO A 34 -9.75 24.42 18.72
CA PRO A 34 -8.46 23.76 18.52
C PRO A 34 -8.22 23.49 17.03
N ASP A 35 -6.95 23.25 16.69
CA ASP A 35 -6.53 22.77 15.38
C ASP A 35 -7.34 21.55 14.92
N PRO A 36 -7.46 21.30 13.59
CA PRO A 36 -7.86 19.99 13.12
C PRO A 36 -6.83 18.97 13.59
N VAL A 37 -7.12 18.31 14.71
CA VAL A 37 -6.34 17.21 15.23
C VAL A 37 -6.26 16.17 14.13
N ASP A 38 -5.04 15.84 13.68
CA ASP A 38 -4.82 14.72 12.78
C ASP A 38 -5.60 13.50 13.31
N PRO A 39 -6.25 12.68 12.45
CA PRO A 39 -6.74 11.39 12.91
C PRO A 39 -5.56 10.70 13.57
N PRO A 40 -5.67 10.29 14.86
CA PRO A 40 -4.52 9.91 15.65
C PRO A 40 -3.71 8.88 14.87
N SER A 41 -2.41 9.16 14.68
CA SER A 41 -1.53 8.23 13.98
C SER A 41 -1.77 6.83 14.54
N PRO A 42 -1.88 5.79 13.69
CA PRO A 42 -2.01 4.42 14.18
C PRO A 42 -0.96 4.22 15.29
N PRO A 43 -1.35 3.70 16.48
CA PRO A 43 -0.45 3.67 17.62
C PRO A 43 0.89 3.10 17.20
N ILE A 44 1.99 3.69 17.69
CA ILE A 44 3.36 3.31 17.28
C ILE A 44 3.65 1.81 17.58
N ASP A 45 2.81 1.18 18.40
CA ASP A 45 2.63 -0.27 18.47
C ASP A 45 1.13 -0.57 18.73
N PRO A 46 0.31 -0.92 17.71
CA PRO A 46 -1.12 -1.13 17.90
C PRO A 46 -1.35 -2.50 18.54
N LYS A 47 -1.53 -2.48 19.86
CA LYS A 47 -1.76 -3.70 20.66
C LYS A 47 -3.11 -4.34 20.34
N ALA A 48 -3.18 -5.65 20.42
CA ALA A 48 -4.35 -6.41 19.99
C ALA A 48 -5.50 -6.40 21.01
N PHE A 49 -6.74 -6.51 20.52
CA PHE A 49 -7.95 -6.68 21.31
C PHE A 49 -8.49 -8.10 21.18
N ILE A 50 -8.97 -8.69 22.27
CA ILE A 50 -9.82 -9.88 22.25
C ILE A 50 -11.24 -9.50 22.68
N THR A 51 -12.26 -9.90 21.93
CA THR A 51 -13.67 -9.70 22.29
C THR A 51 -14.46 -11.00 22.11
N GLY A 52 -15.44 -11.24 22.98
CA GLY A 52 -16.31 -12.40 22.90
C GLY A 52 -17.61 -12.25 23.68
N TYR A 53 -18.47 -13.25 23.56
CA TYR A 53 -19.72 -13.38 24.31
C TYR A 53 -19.69 -14.66 25.15
N VAL A 54 -20.42 -14.67 26.27
CA VAL A 54 -20.56 -15.83 27.16
C VAL A 54 -22.05 -16.19 27.28
N SER A 55 -22.38 -17.48 27.19
CA SER A 55 -23.75 -18.01 27.38
C SER A 55 -23.78 -19.19 28.36
N TYR A 56 -24.95 -19.49 28.91
CA TYR A 56 -25.17 -20.71 29.68
C TYR A 56 -25.18 -21.92 28.75
N GLY A 57 -24.20 -22.82 28.86
CA GLY A 57 -24.23 -24.14 28.20
C GLY A 57 -24.94 -25.20 29.02
N GLU A 58 -24.84 -25.10 30.35
CA GLU A 58 -25.62 -25.84 31.34
C GLU A 58 -26.13 -24.88 32.43
N THR A 59 -27.17 -25.26 33.18
CA THR A 59 -27.69 -24.48 34.31
C THR A 59 -27.90 -25.34 35.56
N SER A 60 -27.94 -24.72 36.74
CA SER A 60 -28.00 -25.38 38.04
C SER A 60 -29.30 -26.16 38.29
N ALA A 61 -30.42 -25.65 37.78
CA ALA A 61 -31.75 -26.26 37.77
C ALA A 61 -32.20 -26.84 39.13
N MET A 62 -32.38 -25.98 40.14
CA MET A 62 -33.14 -26.39 41.34
C MET A 62 -34.60 -26.67 40.99
N ALA A 63 -35.06 -27.89 41.27
CA ALA A 63 -36.45 -28.29 41.12
C ALA A 63 -37.30 -27.79 42.31
N ALA A 64 -37.99 -26.66 42.12
CA ALA A 64 -39.14 -26.26 42.92
C ALA A 64 -40.09 -25.33 42.13
N PRO A 65 -41.43 -25.53 42.23
CA PRO A 65 -42.41 -24.66 41.58
C PRO A 65 -42.88 -23.54 42.53
N GLU A 66 -42.43 -22.31 42.31
CA GLU A 66 -43.06 -21.12 42.88
C GLU A 66 -43.24 -20.02 41.82
N ALA A 67 -44.46 -19.51 41.73
CA ALA A 67 -44.92 -18.66 40.65
C ALA A 67 -44.73 -17.16 40.96
N GLN A 68 -43.48 -16.70 41.09
CA GLN A 68 -43.13 -15.26 40.98
C GLN A 68 -41.63 -14.91 40.83
N ALA A 69 -40.75 -15.86 40.51
CA ALA A 69 -39.33 -15.56 40.25
C ALA A 69 -39.14 -14.82 38.90
N PRO A 70 -38.12 -13.93 38.77
CA PRO A 70 -37.75 -13.36 37.47
C PRO A 70 -37.33 -14.44 36.48
N LEU A 71 -37.41 -14.12 35.18
CA LEU A 71 -37.10 -15.03 34.05
C LEU A 71 -35.88 -15.91 34.34
N ARG A 72 -36.12 -17.21 34.50
CA ARG A 72 -35.08 -18.21 34.82
C ARG A 72 -34.12 -18.33 33.64
N ALA A 73 -32.81 -18.23 33.91
CA ALA A 73 -31.79 -18.42 32.88
C ALA A 73 -31.88 -19.82 32.28
N SER A 74 -31.96 -19.90 30.96
CA SER A 74 -32.03 -21.14 30.18
C SER A 74 -30.72 -21.42 29.46
N ALA A 75 -30.48 -22.67 29.09
CA ALA A 75 -29.36 -23.02 28.22
C ALA A 75 -29.47 -22.22 26.90
N GLY A 76 -28.41 -21.48 26.59
CA GLY A 76 -28.34 -20.55 25.47
C GLY A 76 -28.44 -19.06 25.85
N ASP A 77 -28.90 -18.70 27.04
CA ASP A 77 -28.99 -17.28 27.45
C ASP A 77 -27.61 -16.67 27.70
N LEU A 78 -27.47 -15.38 27.41
CA LEU A 78 -26.23 -14.63 27.62
C LEU A 78 -26.00 -14.38 29.12
N VAL A 79 -24.81 -14.74 29.60
CA VAL A 79 -24.46 -14.62 31.02
C VAL A 79 -24.04 -13.19 31.33
N ASN A 80 -24.75 -12.51 32.23
CA ASN A 80 -24.31 -11.24 32.80
C ASN A 80 -23.48 -11.47 34.05
N ASN A 81 -22.48 -10.62 34.28
CA ASN A 81 -21.61 -10.64 35.45
C ASN A 81 -20.83 -11.97 35.64
N ALA A 82 -20.58 -12.72 34.57
CA ALA A 82 -19.57 -13.78 34.57
C ALA A 82 -18.19 -13.14 34.69
N ALA A 83 -17.34 -13.69 35.55
CA ALA A 83 -15.93 -13.33 35.59
C ALA A 83 -15.24 -13.94 34.38
N VAL A 84 -14.46 -13.16 33.66
CA VAL A 84 -13.65 -13.61 32.53
C VAL A 84 -12.22 -13.20 32.80
N GLU A 85 -11.35 -14.19 32.99
CA GLU A 85 -9.95 -14.03 33.38
C GLU A 85 -9.03 -14.34 32.21
N LEU A 86 -7.98 -13.54 32.03
CA LEU A 86 -6.95 -13.74 31.01
C LEU A 86 -5.64 -14.19 31.67
N ARG A 87 -5.03 -15.24 31.13
CA ARG A 87 -3.73 -15.80 31.54
C ARG A 87 -2.83 -15.94 30.32
N LYS A 88 -1.51 -15.88 30.50
CA LYS A 88 -0.57 -16.38 29.48
C LYS A 88 -0.50 -17.89 29.60
N LYS A 89 -0.54 -18.62 28.49
CA LYS A 89 -0.50 -20.09 28.50
C LYS A 89 0.81 -20.64 29.11
N SER A 90 1.92 -19.90 28.94
CA SER A 90 3.22 -20.21 29.55
C SER A 90 3.32 -19.89 31.05
N ASP A 91 2.37 -19.15 31.61
CA ASP A 91 2.30 -18.82 33.03
C ASP A 91 0.83 -18.84 33.50
N TYR A 92 0.28 -20.05 33.55
CA TYR A 92 -1.13 -20.29 33.88
C TYR A 92 -1.49 -19.89 35.33
N GLY A 93 -0.49 -19.83 36.22
CA GLY A 93 -0.70 -19.43 37.62
C GLY A 93 -1.08 -17.96 37.78
N THR A 94 -0.63 -17.10 36.87
CA THR A 94 -0.79 -15.64 36.96
C THR A 94 -1.99 -15.15 36.16
N ILE A 95 -2.98 -14.59 36.85
CA ILE A 95 -4.07 -13.81 36.22
C ILE A 95 -3.49 -12.46 35.78
N LEU A 96 -3.60 -12.16 34.48
CA LEU A 96 -3.15 -10.89 33.90
C LEU A 96 -4.24 -9.81 33.97
N ALA A 97 -5.50 -10.20 33.80
CA ALA A 97 -6.67 -9.33 33.87
C ALA A 97 -7.93 -10.15 34.19
N THR A 98 -8.89 -9.51 34.86
CA THR A 98 -10.25 -10.02 35.03
C THR A 98 -11.24 -8.94 34.59
N VAL A 99 -12.20 -9.31 33.75
CA VAL A 99 -13.32 -8.45 33.31
C VAL A 99 -14.64 -9.16 33.59
N TYR A 100 -15.72 -8.40 33.72
CA TYR A 100 -17.06 -8.96 33.98
C TYR A 100 -17.98 -8.75 32.78
N THR A 101 -18.78 -9.76 32.44
CA THR A 101 -19.63 -9.68 31.24
C THR A 101 -20.79 -8.70 31.40
N LEU A 102 -21.02 -7.86 30.38
CA LEU A 102 -22.19 -6.99 30.28
C LEU A 102 -22.96 -7.33 28.99
N LYS A 103 -24.23 -7.73 29.13
CA LYS A 103 -25.04 -8.33 28.06
C LYS A 103 -24.33 -9.52 27.40
N GLY A 104 -23.69 -10.37 28.21
CA GLY A 104 -22.85 -11.48 27.73
C GLY A 104 -21.47 -11.08 27.21
N LYS A 105 -21.22 -9.81 26.85
CA LYS A 105 -19.98 -9.38 26.20
C LYS A 105 -18.83 -9.18 27.18
N PHE A 106 -17.62 -9.58 26.79
CA PHE A 106 -16.36 -9.18 27.42
C PHE A 106 -15.36 -8.69 26.35
N THR A 107 -14.40 -7.87 26.79
CA THR A 107 -13.30 -7.37 25.95
C THR A 107 -12.02 -7.26 26.80
N PHE A 108 -10.91 -7.78 26.26
CA PHE A 108 -9.55 -7.47 26.71
C PHE A 108 -8.87 -6.58 25.66
N ALA A 109 -8.10 -5.61 26.13
CA ALA A 109 -7.34 -4.67 25.31
C ALA A 109 -5.84 -4.78 25.58
N ASP A 110 -5.04 -4.05 24.81
CA ASP A 110 -3.61 -3.84 25.05
C ASP A 110 -2.74 -5.12 25.09
N LEU A 111 -3.10 -6.13 24.30
CA LEU A 111 -2.41 -7.43 24.29
C LEU A 111 -1.20 -7.47 23.35
N SER A 112 -0.09 -8.03 23.84
CA SER A 112 1.09 -8.40 23.04
C SER A 112 0.90 -9.75 22.34
N ALA A 113 1.58 -10.00 21.23
CA ALA A 113 1.62 -11.32 20.58
C ALA A 113 2.12 -12.42 21.55
N ALA A 114 1.27 -13.43 21.81
CA ALA A 114 1.50 -14.56 22.70
C ALA A 114 0.33 -15.56 22.60
N GLU A 115 0.50 -16.76 23.17
CA GLU A 115 -0.62 -17.65 23.47
C GLU A 115 -1.24 -17.32 24.84
N TYR A 116 -2.54 -17.05 24.86
CA TYR A 116 -3.33 -16.78 26.05
C TYR A 116 -4.32 -17.91 26.34
N VAL A 117 -4.77 -17.99 27.59
CA VAL A 117 -5.94 -18.78 28.00
C VAL A 117 -6.94 -17.83 28.63
N ILE A 118 -8.20 -17.96 28.22
CA ILE A 118 -9.33 -17.22 28.75
C ILE A 118 -10.18 -18.18 29.56
N THR A 119 -10.41 -17.87 30.83
CA THR A 119 -11.28 -18.63 31.74
C THR A 119 -12.51 -17.78 32.04
N ALA A 120 -13.67 -18.16 31.51
CA ALA A 120 -14.95 -17.55 31.86
C ALA A 120 -15.65 -18.41 32.92
N SER A 121 -16.22 -17.80 33.97
CA SER A 121 -16.93 -18.52 35.04
C SER A 121 -18.06 -17.71 35.68
N ILE A 122 -19.03 -18.41 36.26
CA ILE A 122 -20.07 -17.85 37.12
C ILE A 122 -20.53 -18.90 38.16
N ILE A 123 -20.98 -18.44 39.33
CA ILE A 123 -21.68 -19.28 40.30
C ILE A 123 -23.18 -19.22 39.96
N ASP A 124 -23.76 -20.38 39.63
CA ASP A 124 -25.18 -20.57 39.38
C ASP A 124 -25.75 -21.51 40.46
N GLY A 125 -26.49 -20.94 41.41
CA GLY A 125 -27.00 -21.68 42.57
C GLY A 125 -25.87 -22.33 43.37
N ALA A 126 -25.85 -23.66 43.42
CA ALA A 126 -24.82 -24.46 44.07
C ALA A 126 -23.74 -25.02 43.11
N ALA A 127 -23.78 -24.64 41.83
CA ALA A 127 -22.85 -25.11 40.81
C ALA A 127 -21.93 -23.97 40.34
N VAL A 128 -20.65 -24.28 40.15
CA VAL A 128 -19.75 -23.41 39.39
C VAL A 128 -19.87 -23.80 37.91
N LEU A 129 -20.20 -22.83 37.06
CA LEU A 129 -20.17 -22.95 35.62
C LEU A 129 -18.91 -22.28 35.10
N LYS A 130 -18.21 -22.92 34.16
CA LYS A 130 -16.90 -22.50 33.67
C LYS A 130 -16.69 -22.91 32.22
N ARG A 131 -15.83 -22.18 31.51
CA ARG A 131 -15.29 -22.58 30.22
C ARG A 131 -13.90 -21.97 30.04
N GLU A 132 -12.99 -22.75 29.46
CA GLU A 132 -11.65 -22.28 29.13
C GLU A 132 -11.40 -22.38 27.63
N LEU A 133 -10.65 -21.42 27.09
CA LEU A 133 -10.34 -21.32 25.67
C LEU A 133 -8.92 -20.77 25.48
N ALA A 134 -8.11 -21.46 24.69
CA ALA A 134 -6.82 -20.94 24.23
C ALA A 134 -7.03 -19.97 23.04
N VAL A 135 -6.32 -18.84 23.06
CA VAL A 135 -6.33 -17.84 21.98
C VAL A 135 -4.90 -17.41 21.66
N THR A 136 -4.50 -17.58 20.39
CA THR A 136 -3.19 -17.13 19.90
C THR A 136 -3.30 -15.73 19.32
N VAL A 137 -2.55 -14.78 19.89
CA VAL A 137 -2.40 -13.41 19.38
C VAL A 137 -1.10 -13.34 18.58
N GLU A 138 -1.20 -12.88 17.33
CA GLU A 138 -0.13 -12.83 16.33
C GLU A 138 0.35 -11.39 16.13
N SER A 139 1.57 -11.21 15.62
CA SER A 139 2.09 -9.87 15.31
C SER A 139 1.36 -9.26 14.11
N GLY A 140 1.05 -7.96 14.17
CA GLY A 140 0.44 -7.21 13.07
C GLY A 140 -1.06 -7.45 12.84
N LYS A 141 -1.75 -8.13 13.76
CA LYS A 141 -3.20 -8.37 13.71
C LYS A 141 -3.87 -7.84 14.98
N TYR A 142 -4.88 -7.01 14.79
CA TYR A 142 -5.30 -6.05 15.81
C TYR A 142 -6.63 -6.41 16.51
N GLU A 143 -7.47 -7.27 15.90
CA GLU A 143 -8.75 -7.69 16.48
C GLU A 143 -8.90 -9.22 16.43
N TYR A 144 -9.21 -9.80 17.59
CA TYR A 144 -9.52 -11.22 17.79
C TYR A 144 -10.93 -11.37 18.36
N ASN A 145 -11.92 -11.58 17.51
CA ASN A 145 -13.26 -11.97 17.96
C ASN A 145 -13.35 -13.48 18.12
N ILE A 146 -13.80 -13.92 19.29
CA ILE A 146 -13.95 -15.35 19.61
C ILE A 146 -15.24 -15.88 18.99
N GLY A 147 -15.10 -16.46 17.79
CA GLY A 147 -16.11 -17.27 17.12
C GLY A 147 -17.33 -16.51 16.59
N SER A 148 -18.20 -17.25 15.90
CA SER A 148 -19.56 -16.81 15.52
C SER A 148 -20.60 -17.13 16.60
N SER A 149 -20.22 -17.88 17.64
CA SER A 149 -21.10 -18.38 18.72
C SER A 149 -20.51 -18.00 20.08
N PRO A 150 -21.34 -17.74 21.12
CA PRO A 150 -20.83 -17.45 22.47
C PRO A 150 -20.06 -18.63 23.09
N ILE A 151 -19.21 -18.30 24.06
CA ILE A 151 -18.55 -19.25 24.95
C ILE A 151 -19.60 -19.85 25.90
N GLU A 152 -20.00 -21.10 25.64
CA GLU A 152 -20.94 -21.85 26.48
C GLU A 152 -20.28 -22.29 27.80
N LEU A 153 -20.76 -21.78 28.94
CA LEU A 153 -20.33 -22.22 30.28
C LEU A 153 -20.99 -23.54 30.67
N VAL A 154 -20.20 -24.50 31.11
CA VAL A 154 -20.66 -25.83 31.55
C VAL A 154 -20.32 -26.04 33.02
N LYS A 155 -21.01 -26.95 33.71
CA LYS A 155 -20.70 -27.27 35.12
C LYS A 155 -19.27 -27.78 35.26
N THR A 156 -18.70 -27.58 36.43
CA THR A 156 -17.41 -28.13 36.81
C THR A 156 -17.53 -29.38 37.69
N GLY A 157 -16.39 -30.03 37.91
CA GLY A 157 -16.20 -31.08 38.91
C GLY A 157 -14.71 -31.34 39.15
N ASP A 158 -14.41 -32.18 40.13
CA ASP A 158 -13.03 -32.51 40.50
C ASP A 158 -12.52 -33.73 39.74
N LEU A 159 -11.36 -33.59 39.12
CA LEU A 159 -10.74 -34.63 38.31
C LEU A 159 -9.53 -35.22 39.04
N THR A 160 -9.61 -36.49 39.44
CA THR A 160 -8.54 -37.19 40.14
C THR A 160 -7.87 -38.22 39.23
N ILE A 161 -6.55 -38.08 39.04
CA ILE A 161 -5.74 -38.93 38.19
C ILE A 161 -4.89 -39.86 39.05
N PHE A 162 -5.01 -41.16 38.77
CA PHE A 162 -4.20 -42.21 39.37
C PHE A 162 -3.14 -42.70 38.37
N ALA A 163 -1.89 -42.33 38.59
CA ALA A 163 -0.78 -42.94 37.87
C ALA A 163 -0.49 -44.33 38.47
N LYS A 164 -0.49 -45.35 37.61
CA LYS A 164 -0.19 -46.74 37.99
C LYS A 164 0.88 -47.30 37.08
N ASP A 165 1.66 -48.28 37.55
CA ASP A 165 2.53 -49.05 36.66
C ASP A 165 1.74 -50.11 35.86
N ALA A 166 2.44 -50.82 34.98
CA ALA A 166 1.85 -51.90 34.16
C ALA A 166 1.33 -53.11 34.98
N ALA A 167 1.73 -53.26 36.25
CA ALA A 167 1.20 -54.27 37.18
C ALA A 167 0.00 -53.74 38.01
N GLY A 168 -0.32 -52.45 37.91
CA GLY A 168 -1.42 -51.80 38.61
C GLY A 168 -1.05 -51.17 39.96
N ALA A 169 0.23 -51.17 40.35
CA ALA A 169 0.71 -50.54 41.57
C ALA A 169 0.82 -49.01 41.41
N ALA A 170 0.72 -48.25 42.50
CA ALA A 170 0.72 -46.79 42.48
C ALA A 170 2.08 -46.19 42.07
N ALA A 171 2.06 -45.19 41.17
CA ALA A 171 3.25 -44.50 40.68
C ALA A 171 3.34 -43.05 41.22
N ALA A 172 4.08 -42.88 42.31
CA ALA A 172 4.35 -41.57 42.93
C ALA A 172 5.33 -40.70 42.11
N ASN A 173 5.31 -39.38 42.31
CA ASN A 173 6.17 -38.38 41.66
C ASN A 173 6.14 -38.45 40.11
N VAL A 174 4.97 -38.76 39.54
CA VAL A 174 4.70 -38.62 38.09
C VAL A 174 4.24 -37.19 37.85
N MET A 175 4.86 -36.48 36.91
CA MET A 175 4.35 -35.18 36.47
C MET A 175 3.11 -35.41 35.62
N VAL A 176 2.00 -34.78 35.96
CA VAL A 176 0.76 -34.80 35.21
C VAL A 176 0.44 -33.39 34.71
N THR A 177 0.28 -33.26 33.39
CA THR A 177 -0.08 -32.03 32.69
C THR A 177 -1.48 -32.18 32.11
N LEU A 178 -2.43 -31.39 32.59
CA LEU A 178 -3.80 -31.29 32.06
C LEU A 178 -3.89 -30.16 31.03
N ASP A 179 -4.47 -30.46 29.86
CA ASP A 179 -4.68 -29.58 28.70
C ASP A 179 -3.46 -28.78 28.24
N GLY A 180 -2.26 -29.32 28.47
CA GLY A 180 -0.99 -28.66 28.16
C GLY A 180 -0.66 -27.44 29.02
N ALA A 181 -1.43 -27.15 30.08
CA ALA A 181 -1.32 -25.91 30.85
C ALA A 181 -1.23 -26.10 32.38
N ARG A 182 -1.92 -27.09 32.97
CA ARG A 182 -1.93 -27.28 34.43
C ARG A 182 -1.03 -28.45 34.83
N ASN A 183 0.05 -28.17 35.54
CA ASN A 183 1.05 -29.15 35.96
C ASN A 183 0.93 -29.46 37.45
N ALA A 184 0.90 -30.74 37.82
CA ALA A 184 0.98 -31.19 39.20
C ALA A 184 1.62 -32.59 39.29
N TYR A 185 2.25 -32.92 40.42
CA TYR A 185 2.88 -34.22 40.65
C TYR A 185 1.97 -35.17 41.44
N THR A 186 2.04 -36.46 41.16
CA THR A 186 1.36 -37.49 41.95
C THR A 186 2.00 -37.70 43.32
N ASP A 187 1.15 -37.88 44.34
CA ASP A 187 1.53 -38.17 45.72
C ASP A 187 2.06 -39.62 45.90
N ALA A 188 2.33 -40.01 47.16
CA ALA A 188 2.79 -41.35 47.51
C ALA A 188 1.78 -42.48 47.15
N ALA A 189 0.49 -42.16 47.03
CA ALA A 189 -0.56 -43.07 46.55
C ALA A 189 -0.73 -43.04 45.02
N GLY A 190 0.17 -42.37 44.29
CA GLY A 190 0.12 -42.23 42.84
C GLY A 190 -1.02 -41.33 42.36
N THR A 191 -1.54 -40.46 43.24
CA THR A 191 -2.77 -39.69 43.01
C THR A 191 -2.47 -38.20 42.85
N VAL A 192 -3.22 -37.53 41.97
CA VAL A 192 -3.25 -36.06 41.87
C VAL A 192 -4.67 -35.60 41.53
N THR A 193 -5.17 -34.57 42.21
CA THR A 193 -6.52 -34.04 41.99
C THR A 193 -6.45 -32.61 41.47
N PHE A 194 -7.13 -32.37 40.35
CA PHE A 194 -7.36 -31.06 39.78
C PHE A 194 -8.81 -30.64 40.10
N PRO A 195 -9.04 -29.62 40.93
CA PRO A 195 -10.38 -29.15 41.24
C PRO A 195 -10.96 -28.25 40.15
N GLU A 196 -12.28 -28.10 40.13
CA GLU A 196 -13.03 -27.22 39.22
C GLU A 196 -12.61 -27.33 37.74
N ILE A 197 -12.47 -28.56 37.26
CA ILE A 197 -12.32 -28.87 35.84
C ILE A 197 -13.69 -28.76 35.18
N THR A 198 -13.74 -28.19 33.98
CA THR A 198 -14.98 -28.12 33.20
C THR A 198 -15.46 -29.51 32.84
N ARG A 199 -16.76 -29.76 32.82
CA ARG A 199 -17.25 -31.01 32.24
C ARG A 199 -16.92 -31.07 30.74
N GLY A 200 -16.43 -32.22 30.28
CA GLY A 200 -16.03 -32.43 28.89
C GLY A 200 -14.71 -33.19 28.76
N ALA A 201 -14.25 -33.32 27.52
CA ALA A 201 -13.02 -34.02 27.19
C ALA A 201 -11.78 -33.17 27.48
N HIS A 202 -10.77 -33.77 28.13
CA HIS A 202 -9.53 -33.14 28.56
C HIS A 202 -8.32 -34.00 28.15
N GLU A 203 -7.25 -33.36 27.69
CA GLU A 203 -5.96 -34.03 27.42
C GLU A 203 -5.17 -34.16 28.72
N ILE A 204 -4.63 -35.35 28.98
CA ILE A 204 -3.71 -35.60 30.09
C ILE A 204 -2.42 -36.15 29.52
N LYS A 205 -1.31 -35.48 29.83
CA LYS A 205 0.04 -36.01 29.64
C LYS A 205 0.63 -36.40 30.98
N ALA A 206 1.26 -37.56 31.06
CA ALA A 206 1.92 -38.03 32.28
C ALA A 206 3.35 -38.48 31.97
N ALA A 207 4.32 -37.91 32.67
CA ALA A 207 5.75 -38.07 32.40
C ALA A 207 6.54 -38.36 33.68
N LYS A 208 7.49 -39.30 33.61
CA LYS A 208 8.39 -39.65 34.72
C LYS A 208 9.66 -40.32 34.19
N ALA A 209 10.82 -39.91 34.69
CA ALA A 209 12.09 -40.52 34.33
C ALA A 209 12.08 -42.05 34.58
N GLY A 210 12.53 -42.82 33.59
CA GLY A 210 12.50 -44.30 33.60
C GLY A 210 11.21 -44.92 33.05
N PHE A 211 10.22 -44.12 32.65
CA PHE A 211 8.97 -44.56 32.02
C PHE A 211 8.81 -43.91 30.64
N THR A 212 8.01 -44.53 29.78
CA THR A 212 7.57 -43.96 28.51
C THR A 212 6.43 -42.98 28.78
N ASP A 213 6.50 -41.78 28.20
CA ASP A 213 5.49 -40.74 28.38
C ASP A 213 4.10 -41.19 27.91
N CYS A 214 3.08 -40.77 28.65
CA CYS A 214 1.68 -41.12 28.43
C CYS A 214 0.88 -39.88 27.98
N ALA A 215 -0.13 -40.08 27.12
CA ALA A 215 -1.01 -39.04 26.58
C ALA A 215 -2.42 -39.61 26.32
N ASP A 216 -3.37 -39.30 27.19
CA ASP A 216 -4.76 -39.77 27.13
C ASP A 216 -5.76 -38.62 27.00
N ILE A 217 -6.95 -38.93 26.46
CA ILE A 217 -8.09 -38.01 26.44
C ILE A 217 -9.20 -38.67 27.25
N ILE A 218 -9.61 -38.02 28.33
CA ILE A 218 -10.67 -38.50 29.22
C ILE A 218 -11.82 -37.50 29.25
N SER A 219 -13.02 -37.88 29.69
CA SER A 219 -14.11 -36.90 29.90
C SER A 219 -14.56 -36.84 31.36
N LEU A 220 -14.80 -35.61 31.83
CA LEU A 220 -15.43 -35.32 33.11
C LEU A 220 -16.95 -35.17 32.92
N ALA A 221 -17.71 -36.19 33.34
CA ALA A 221 -19.17 -36.20 33.25
C ALA A 221 -19.87 -35.74 34.54
N GLY A 222 -19.23 -35.91 35.70
CA GLY A 222 -19.83 -35.75 37.04
C GLY A 222 -19.41 -34.48 37.79
N ILE A 223 -19.66 -34.48 39.10
CA ILE A 223 -19.09 -33.49 40.06
C ILE A 223 -17.72 -33.93 40.60
N ALA A 224 -17.39 -35.22 40.49
CA ALA A 224 -16.07 -35.78 40.70
C ALA A 224 -15.90 -36.97 39.75
N GLN A 225 -14.70 -37.15 39.19
CA GLN A 225 -14.36 -38.26 38.32
C GLN A 225 -12.94 -38.74 38.59
N THR A 226 -12.76 -40.06 38.55
CA THR A 226 -11.44 -40.69 38.62
C THR A 226 -11.04 -41.23 37.26
N ALA A 227 -9.80 -41.02 36.85
CA ALA A 227 -9.18 -41.67 35.69
C ALA A 227 -7.82 -42.25 36.09
N ALA A 228 -7.33 -43.24 35.34
CA ALA A 228 -6.03 -43.85 35.57
C ALA A 228 -5.16 -43.79 34.32
N VAL A 229 -3.88 -43.48 34.50
CA VAL A 229 -2.86 -43.50 33.44
C VAL A 229 -1.83 -44.59 33.76
N VAL A 230 -1.49 -45.41 32.77
CA VAL A 230 -0.55 -46.52 32.93
C VAL A 230 0.85 -46.10 32.48
N MET A 231 1.78 -46.09 33.42
CA MET A 231 3.20 -45.79 33.24
C MET A 231 3.95 -47.09 32.90
N VAL A 232 4.39 -47.23 31.64
CA VAL A 232 5.16 -48.38 31.17
C VAL A 232 6.67 -48.07 31.28
N PRO A 233 7.51 -48.92 31.90
CA PRO A 233 8.94 -48.66 32.02
C PRO A 233 9.64 -48.57 30.65
N SER A 234 10.49 -47.56 30.43
CA SER A 234 11.13 -47.32 29.13
C SER A 234 12.12 -48.43 28.73
N GLY A 235 12.69 -49.12 29.72
CA GLY A 235 13.56 -50.29 29.52
C GLY A 235 12.87 -51.53 28.93
N THR A 236 11.55 -51.51 28.71
CA THR A 236 10.81 -52.59 28.04
C THR A 236 11.00 -52.63 26.52
N GLY A 237 11.48 -51.55 25.91
CA GLY A 237 11.61 -51.42 24.45
C GLY A 237 10.27 -51.27 23.70
N LEU A 238 9.15 -51.14 24.42
CA LEU A 238 7.83 -50.94 23.81
C LEU A 238 7.58 -49.46 23.51
N THR A 239 7.05 -49.17 22.32
CA THR A 239 6.64 -47.83 21.90
C THR A 239 5.17 -47.63 22.17
N ARG A 240 4.76 -46.48 22.73
CA ARG A 240 3.34 -46.20 22.99
C ARG A 240 2.56 -46.05 21.66
N PRO A 241 1.42 -46.73 21.47
CA PRO A 241 0.59 -46.53 20.28
C PRO A 241 0.11 -45.08 20.17
N GLU A 242 0.19 -44.54 18.95
CA GLU A 242 -0.41 -43.28 18.57
C GLU A 242 -1.88 -43.54 18.22
N VAL A 243 -2.77 -43.02 19.05
CA VAL A 243 -4.22 -43.11 18.87
C VAL A 243 -4.77 -41.72 18.59
N SER A 244 -5.60 -41.57 17.54
CA SER A 244 -6.25 -40.31 17.18
C SER A 244 -7.20 -39.81 18.28
N GLY A 245 -7.72 -38.59 18.12
CA GLY A 245 -8.98 -38.21 18.77
C GLY A 245 -10.17 -39.04 18.24
N LEU A 246 -11.35 -38.85 18.81
CA LEU A 246 -12.58 -39.40 18.25
C LEU A 246 -13.03 -38.54 17.07
N TYR A 247 -13.29 -39.17 15.92
CA TYR A 247 -13.91 -38.53 14.76
C TYR A 247 -15.42 -38.79 14.80
N PHE A 248 -16.22 -37.80 14.39
CA PHE A 248 -17.67 -37.85 14.44
C PHE A 248 -18.27 -37.49 13.07
N GLY A 249 -18.96 -38.43 12.43
CA GLY A 249 -19.50 -38.23 11.08
C GLY A 249 -18.43 -38.01 10.00
N PRO A 250 -18.77 -37.36 8.86
CA PRO A 250 -17.81 -37.04 7.82
C PRO A 250 -16.77 -36.02 8.31
N ALA A 251 -15.53 -36.15 7.82
CA ALA A 251 -14.40 -35.35 8.28
C ALA A 251 -14.64 -33.82 8.14
N GLY A 252 -14.46 -33.08 9.25
CA GLY A 252 -14.53 -31.61 9.27
C GLY A 252 -15.58 -30.98 10.19
N VAL A 253 -16.43 -31.77 10.86
CA VAL A 253 -17.42 -31.24 11.83
C VAL A 253 -16.73 -30.85 13.15
N SER A 254 -16.84 -29.58 13.54
CA SER A 254 -16.15 -29.02 14.72
C SER A 254 -16.87 -29.22 16.06
N GLU A 255 -18.19 -29.41 16.05
CA GLU A 255 -18.97 -29.76 17.24
C GLU A 255 -19.91 -30.93 16.90
N PRO A 256 -19.70 -32.12 17.49
CA PRO A 256 -20.53 -33.29 17.18
C PRO A 256 -21.90 -33.17 17.85
N ALA A 257 -22.95 -33.20 17.04
CA ALA A 257 -24.33 -33.12 17.51
C ALA A 257 -25.21 -34.16 16.81
N VAL A 258 -26.19 -34.69 17.55
CA VAL A 258 -27.13 -35.71 17.09
C VAL A 258 -28.48 -35.50 17.76
N THR A 259 -29.58 -35.79 17.09
CA THR A 259 -30.91 -35.70 17.72
C THR A 259 -31.13 -36.92 18.62
N GLU A 260 -31.85 -36.76 19.73
CA GLU A 260 -32.17 -37.88 20.62
C GLU A 260 -32.83 -39.06 19.87
N GLY A 261 -32.36 -40.28 20.14
CA GLY A 261 -32.77 -41.50 19.43
C GLY A 261 -32.21 -41.67 18.01
N GLU A 262 -31.49 -40.70 17.44
CA GLU A 262 -30.76 -40.88 16.17
C GLU A 262 -29.38 -41.51 16.39
N THR A 263 -28.77 -42.01 15.31
CA THR A 263 -27.46 -42.67 15.34
C THR A 263 -26.36 -41.73 14.83
N LEU A 264 -25.25 -41.67 15.56
CA LEU A 264 -24.01 -41.01 15.16
C LEU A 264 -22.93 -42.07 14.89
N GLU A 265 -22.27 -42.00 13.74
CA GLU A 265 -21.07 -42.81 13.48
C GLU A 265 -19.84 -42.11 14.05
N ILE A 266 -19.03 -42.87 14.79
CA ILE A 266 -17.86 -42.40 15.54
C ILE A 266 -16.68 -43.32 15.18
N SER A 267 -15.49 -42.77 14.97
CA SER A 267 -14.30 -43.59 14.70
C SER A 267 -13.06 -43.15 15.47
N VAL A 268 -12.12 -44.09 15.61
CA VAL A 268 -10.79 -43.86 16.19
C VAL A 268 -9.76 -44.66 15.40
N VAL A 269 -8.59 -44.06 15.16
CA VAL A 269 -7.48 -44.66 14.40
C VAL A 269 -6.31 -44.89 15.36
N SER A 270 -5.65 -46.04 15.25
CA SER A 270 -4.44 -46.36 16.01
C SER A 270 -3.39 -47.01 15.12
N ASN A 271 -2.14 -46.61 15.26
CA ASN A 271 -1.01 -47.44 14.79
C ASN A 271 -0.80 -48.64 15.74
N ASN A 272 0.04 -49.61 15.37
CA ASN A 272 0.41 -50.73 16.24
C ASN A 272 1.92 -51.01 16.21
N PRO A 273 2.75 -50.19 16.88
CA PRO A 273 4.21 -50.27 16.80
C PRO A 273 4.79 -51.51 17.48
N ASN A 274 4.06 -52.14 18.41
CA ASN A 274 4.52 -53.30 19.18
C ASN A 274 4.08 -54.66 18.57
N GLY A 275 3.27 -54.62 17.51
CA GLY A 275 2.70 -55.80 16.84
C GLY A 275 1.64 -56.56 17.66
N GLY A 276 0.91 -57.45 16.98
CA GLY A 276 -0.23 -58.19 17.55
C GLY A 276 -1.59 -57.66 17.09
N THR A 277 -2.65 -58.00 17.80
CA THR A 277 -4.03 -57.57 17.48
C THR A 277 -4.45 -56.46 18.43
N LEU A 278 -4.74 -55.27 17.90
CA LEU A 278 -5.33 -54.18 18.67
C LEU A 278 -6.76 -54.55 19.10
N ALA A 279 -7.11 -54.28 20.36
CA ALA A 279 -8.46 -54.44 20.87
C ALA A 279 -9.09 -53.06 21.13
N PHE A 280 -10.22 -52.80 20.49
CA PHE A 280 -11.01 -51.57 20.62
C PHE A 280 -12.28 -51.85 21.44
N ALA A 281 -12.55 -51.03 22.45
CA ALA A 281 -13.79 -51.10 23.22
C ALA A 281 -14.43 -49.72 23.35
N TRP A 282 -15.73 -49.64 23.03
CA TRP A 282 -16.53 -48.42 23.07
C TRP A 282 -17.50 -48.44 24.26
N SER A 283 -17.72 -47.28 24.90
CA SER A 283 -18.66 -47.14 26.01
C SER A 283 -19.20 -45.72 26.15
N ALA A 284 -20.33 -45.56 26.84
CA ALA A 284 -20.96 -44.27 27.17
C ALA A 284 -21.78 -44.43 28.44
N ALA A 285 -22.03 -43.34 29.17
CA ALA A 285 -22.89 -43.35 30.36
C ALA A 285 -24.39 -43.47 30.02
N ALA A 286 -24.77 -43.08 28.81
CA ALA A 286 -26.13 -43.16 28.27
C ALA A 286 -26.10 -43.34 26.75
N GLY A 287 -27.20 -43.83 26.17
CA GLY A 287 -27.25 -44.30 24.78
C GLY A 287 -26.70 -45.72 24.63
N SER A 288 -26.61 -46.22 23.41
CA SER A 288 -26.14 -47.59 23.13
C SER A 288 -25.29 -47.67 21.87
N PHE A 289 -24.25 -48.51 21.91
CA PHE A 289 -23.45 -48.82 20.72
C PHE A 289 -24.03 -50.04 20.00
N GLY A 290 -24.11 -49.96 18.67
CA GLY A 290 -24.34 -51.09 17.78
C GLY A 290 -23.04 -51.85 17.48
N ALA A 291 -23.05 -52.63 16.41
CA ALA A 291 -21.84 -53.31 15.93
C ALA A 291 -20.73 -52.30 15.56
N GLN A 292 -19.50 -52.65 15.93
CA GLN A 292 -18.28 -51.96 15.50
C GLN A 292 -17.62 -52.69 14.31
N THR A 293 -16.79 -52.00 13.55
CA THR A 293 -16.03 -52.55 12.43
C THR A 293 -14.61 -52.01 12.41
N GLU A 294 -13.62 -52.90 12.36
CA GLU A 294 -12.21 -52.56 12.19
C GLU A 294 -11.77 -52.69 10.72
N SER A 295 -11.05 -51.70 10.20
CA SER A 295 -10.51 -51.67 8.84
C SER A 295 -9.07 -51.16 8.81
N ALA A 296 -8.30 -51.60 7.80
CA ALA A 296 -6.95 -51.10 7.59
C ALA A 296 -6.99 -49.63 7.12
N ALA A 297 -6.16 -48.80 7.74
CA ALA A 297 -6.00 -47.39 7.44
C ALA A 297 -4.58 -47.09 6.90
N ALA A 298 -4.35 -45.85 6.46
CA ALA A 298 -3.06 -45.43 5.92
C ALA A 298 -1.89 -45.67 6.90
N GLY A 299 -0.70 -45.97 6.36
CA GLY A 299 0.51 -46.17 7.15
C GLY A 299 0.54 -47.45 8.01
N GLY A 300 -0.34 -48.42 7.75
CA GLY A 300 -0.41 -49.66 8.54
C GLY A 300 -1.17 -49.51 9.87
N SER A 301 -1.96 -48.45 10.01
CA SER A 301 -2.87 -48.24 11.15
C SER A 301 -4.17 -49.03 11.00
N VAL A 302 -4.94 -49.12 12.08
CA VAL A 302 -6.30 -49.68 12.10
C VAL A 302 -7.28 -48.60 12.52
N GLU A 303 -8.36 -48.42 11.77
CA GLU A 303 -9.53 -47.63 12.17
C GLU A 303 -10.59 -48.56 12.76
N SER A 304 -11.11 -48.25 13.95
CA SER A 304 -12.35 -48.85 14.47
C SER A 304 -13.48 -47.83 14.36
N ARG A 305 -14.58 -48.23 13.72
CA ARG A 305 -15.82 -47.44 13.60
C ARG A 305 -16.90 -48.06 14.45
N ALA A 306 -17.66 -47.25 15.18
CA ALA A 306 -18.81 -47.68 15.95
C ALA A 306 -20.02 -46.75 15.73
N ARG A 307 -21.22 -47.30 15.84
CA ARG A 307 -22.48 -46.56 15.70
C ARG A 307 -23.12 -46.39 17.06
N TRP A 308 -23.20 -45.15 17.54
CA TRP A 308 -23.79 -44.79 18.82
C TRP A 308 -25.19 -44.21 18.63
N VAL A 309 -26.19 -44.81 19.28
CA VAL A 309 -27.56 -44.31 19.33
C VAL A 309 -27.68 -43.34 20.51
N ALA A 310 -28.06 -42.11 20.22
CA ALA A 310 -28.21 -41.07 21.23
C ALA A 310 -29.34 -41.40 22.23
N PRO A 311 -29.16 -41.15 23.54
CA PRO A 311 -30.20 -41.38 24.52
C PRO A 311 -31.43 -40.52 24.27
N LEU A 312 -32.60 -41.04 24.63
CA LEU A 312 -33.80 -40.22 24.85
C LEU A 312 -33.63 -39.48 26.18
N VAL A 313 -33.85 -38.16 26.18
CA VAL A 313 -33.56 -37.31 27.35
C VAL A 313 -34.86 -36.82 27.97
N ALA A 314 -34.95 -36.87 29.31
CA ALA A 314 -36.03 -36.23 30.05
C ALA A 314 -35.76 -34.72 30.14
N TRP A 315 -36.26 -33.97 29.15
CA TRP A 315 -36.02 -32.53 29.02
C TRP A 315 -36.66 -31.71 30.13
N ALA A 316 -35.88 -30.84 30.79
CA ALA A 316 -36.44 -29.76 31.59
C ALA A 316 -37.18 -28.74 30.72
N GLU A 317 -38.03 -27.92 31.34
CA GLU A 317 -38.69 -26.80 30.66
C GLU A 317 -37.64 -25.80 30.14
N GLY A 318 -37.76 -25.40 28.86
CA GLY A 318 -36.75 -24.59 28.17
C GLY A 318 -35.47 -25.34 27.74
N GLN A 319 -35.25 -26.59 28.15
CA GLN A 319 -34.06 -27.35 27.74
C GLN A 319 -34.20 -27.89 26.31
N ILE A 320 -33.21 -27.57 25.47
CA ILE A 320 -33.17 -27.85 24.03
C ILE A 320 -32.04 -28.79 23.60
N TYR A 321 -30.98 -28.91 24.42
CA TYR A 321 -29.92 -29.89 24.26
C TYR A 321 -29.35 -30.33 25.61
N SER A 322 -28.65 -31.46 25.59
CA SER A 322 -27.89 -32.02 26.71
C SER A 322 -26.59 -32.58 26.15
N TYR A 323 -25.53 -32.64 26.95
CA TYR A 323 -24.32 -33.34 26.54
C TYR A 323 -24.37 -34.81 26.96
N ALA A 324 -23.73 -35.65 26.15
CA ALA A 324 -23.44 -37.04 26.46
C ALA A 324 -21.97 -37.33 26.14
N ASP A 325 -21.29 -38.04 27.02
CA ASP A 325 -19.89 -38.41 26.84
C ASP A 325 -19.77 -39.86 26.32
N VAL A 326 -18.98 -40.01 25.27
CA VAL A 326 -18.61 -41.28 24.64
C VAL A 326 -17.12 -41.53 24.83
N TYR A 327 -16.74 -42.81 24.93
CA TYR A 327 -15.39 -43.25 25.26
C TYR A 327 -14.97 -44.40 24.35
N ALA A 328 -13.70 -44.41 23.96
CA ALA A 328 -13.02 -45.54 23.36
C ALA A 328 -11.75 -45.87 24.16
N SER A 329 -11.45 -47.15 24.34
CA SER A 329 -10.14 -47.61 24.81
C SER A 329 -9.49 -48.50 23.76
N VAL A 330 -8.24 -48.20 23.42
CA VAL A 330 -7.42 -49.03 22.54
C VAL A 330 -6.37 -49.76 23.38
N ARG A 331 -6.26 -51.07 23.22
CA ARG A 331 -5.25 -51.91 23.89
C ARG A 331 -4.35 -52.57 22.86
N ASP A 332 -3.05 -52.52 23.07
CA ASP A 332 -2.07 -53.18 22.18
C ASP A 332 -1.79 -54.64 22.54
N GLY A 333 -2.26 -55.09 23.71
CA GLY A 333 -1.99 -56.44 24.22
C GLY A 333 -0.54 -56.67 24.69
N LYS A 334 0.29 -55.62 24.75
CA LYS A 334 1.69 -55.65 25.18
C LYS A 334 1.96 -54.83 26.44
N GLY A 335 1.09 -53.88 26.76
CA GLY A 335 1.12 -53.14 28.04
C GLY A 335 0.45 -51.78 27.99
N PHE A 336 0.18 -51.25 26.80
CA PHE A 336 -0.47 -49.95 26.65
C PHE A 336 -1.98 -50.08 26.56
N VAL A 337 -2.66 -49.26 27.35
CA VAL A 337 -4.08 -48.95 27.25
C VAL A 337 -4.18 -47.44 27.03
N VAL A 338 -4.78 -47.03 25.92
CA VAL A 338 -4.89 -45.63 25.54
C VAL A 338 -6.35 -45.21 25.54
N GLY A 339 -6.68 -44.23 26.37
CA GLY A 339 -8.03 -43.72 26.55
C GLY A 339 -8.34 -42.57 25.59
N ARG A 340 -9.51 -42.60 24.97
CA ARG A 340 -10.08 -41.49 24.21
C ARG A 340 -11.51 -41.23 24.66
N ALA A 341 -11.85 -39.96 24.77
CA ALA A 341 -13.19 -39.52 25.12
C ALA A 341 -13.61 -38.36 24.23
N GLY A 342 -14.90 -38.18 24.05
CA GLY A 342 -15.48 -37.07 23.32
C GLY A 342 -16.90 -36.80 23.80
N ARG A 343 -17.34 -35.57 23.59
CA ARG A 343 -18.62 -35.08 24.08
C ARG A 343 -19.52 -34.73 22.90
N VAL A 344 -20.73 -35.29 22.88
CA VAL A 344 -21.73 -35.08 21.83
C VAL A 344 -22.89 -34.26 22.38
N LYS A 345 -23.31 -33.22 21.63
CA LYS A 345 -24.51 -32.42 21.93
C LYS A 345 -25.74 -33.18 21.44
N VAL A 346 -26.45 -33.82 22.37
CA VAL A 346 -27.74 -34.49 22.12
C VAL A 346 -28.83 -33.42 22.05
N ILE A 347 -29.52 -33.32 20.91
CA ILE A 347 -30.51 -32.29 20.64
C ILE A 347 -31.93 -32.86 20.84
N ARG A 348 -32.79 -32.09 21.48
CA ARG A 348 -34.22 -32.39 21.66
C ARG A 348 -34.92 -32.53 20.32
N LYS A 349 -35.67 -33.61 20.11
CA LYS A 349 -36.32 -33.94 18.83
C LYS A 349 -37.32 -32.90 18.34
N THR A 350 -37.86 -32.09 19.25
CA THR A 350 -38.81 -31.01 18.96
C THR A 350 -38.14 -29.64 18.73
N ALA A 351 -36.81 -29.53 18.81
CA ALA A 351 -36.09 -28.27 18.57
C ALA A 351 -35.84 -28.06 17.06
N SER A 352 -36.55 -27.09 16.47
CA SER A 352 -36.41 -26.73 15.06
C SER A 352 -35.02 -26.13 14.76
N LYS A 353 -34.19 -26.89 14.04
CA LYS A 353 -32.88 -26.42 13.55
C LYS A 353 -33.07 -25.41 12.41
N PHE A 354 -32.36 -24.29 12.46
CA PHE A 354 -32.18 -23.39 11.33
C PHE A 354 -30.73 -22.93 11.24
N SER A 355 -30.31 -22.51 10.06
CA SER A 355 -29.05 -21.79 9.83
C SER A 355 -29.34 -20.44 9.19
N ILE A 356 -28.54 -19.42 9.50
CA ILE A 356 -28.56 -18.15 8.78
C ILE A 356 -27.92 -18.38 7.41
N THR A 357 -28.68 -18.28 6.33
CA THR A 357 -28.23 -18.59 4.95
C THR A 357 -27.69 -17.38 4.20
N SER A 358 -27.90 -16.18 4.74
CA SER A 358 -27.50 -14.93 4.11
C SER A 358 -26.00 -14.63 4.34
N TYR A 359 -25.18 -14.81 3.30
CA TYR A 359 -23.74 -14.48 3.25
C TYR A 359 -23.49 -13.27 2.30
N PRO A 360 -22.33 -12.56 2.36
CA PRO A 360 -21.12 -12.85 3.14
C PRO A 360 -20.75 -11.79 4.19
N ALA A 361 -19.70 -12.10 4.95
CA ALA A 361 -19.18 -11.34 6.09
C ALA A 361 -18.57 -9.95 5.79
N SER A 362 -18.76 -9.36 4.61
CA SER A 362 -18.37 -7.96 4.30
C SER A 362 -19.40 -7.32 3.37
N LEU A 363 -20.21 -6.42 3.93
CA LEU A 363 -21.23 -5.64 3.23
C LEU A 363 -20.62 -4.27 2.86
N LEU A 364 -20.92 -3.72 1.69
CA LEU A 364 -20.35 -2.45 1.23
C LEU A 364 -21.37 -1.31 1.34
N LEU A 365 -20.96 -0.20 1.96
CA LEU A 365 -21.82 0.93 2.27
C LEU A 365 -21.29 2.24 1.66
N GLN A 366 -22.22 3.14 1.37
CA GLN A 366 -21.93 4.50 0.93
C GLN A 366 -22.02 5.46 2.13
N LEU A 367 -21.04 6.37 2.22
CA LEU A 367 -20.98 7.39 3.28
C LEU A 367 -22.28 8.22 3.32
N ASN A 368 -22.83 8.44 4.51
CA ASN A 368 -24.06 9.21 4.75
C ASN A 368 -25.33 8.72 4.02
N GLN A 369 -25.34 7.49 3.48
CA GLN A 369 -26.53 6.86 2.92
C GLN A 369 -27.02 5.70 3.79
N GLN A 370 -28.34 5.54 3.91
CA GLN A 370 -28.93 4.38 4.58
C GLN A 370 -28.76 3.11 3.74
N PHE A 371 -27.95 2.20 4.26
CA PHE A 371 -27.85 0.81 3.86
C PHE A 371 -28.98 -0.01 4.50
N SER A 372 -29.47 -1.03 3.77
CA SER A 372 -30.52 -1.96 4.21
C SER A 372 -30.20 -3.38 3.73
N TYR A 373 -30.31 -4.38 4.59
CA TYR A 373 -30.02 -5.79 4.30
C TYR A 373 -31.00 -6.73 4.99
N GLN A 374 -31.59 -7.64 4.22
CA GLN A 374 -32.57 -8.60 4.72
C GLN A 374 -31.89 -9.94 5.05
N MET A 375 -31.92 -10.35 6.32
CA MET A 375 -31.41 -11.66 6.73
C MET A 375 -32.34 -12.78 6.25
N THR A 376 -31.78 -13.93 5.87
CA THR A 376 -32.52 -15.13 5.42
C THR A 376 -32.12 -16.36 6.21
N MET A 377 -33.08 -17.25 6.45
CA MET A 377 -32.93 -18.49 7.22
C MET A 377 -33.07 -19.73 6.33
N SER A 378 -32.50 -20.85 6.75
CA SER A 378 -32.58 -22.13 6.03
C SER A 378 -33.95 -22.83 6.14
N ALA A 379 -34.84 -22.32 6.98
CA ALA A 379 -36.16 -22.87 7.24
C ALA A 379 -37.18 -21.74 7.43
N ALA A 380 -38.46 -22.04 7.24
CA ALA A 380 -39.54 -21.16 7.65
C ALA A 380 -39.79 -21.32 9.16
N GLY A 381 -40.01 -20.21 9.87
CA GLY A 381 -40.19 -20.19 11.31
C GLY A 381 -40.46 -18.77 11.81
N ASN A 382 -40.78 -18.64 13.10
CA ASN A 382 -41.01 -17.33 13.71
C ASN A 382 -39.74 -16.89 14.43
N TYR A 383 -39.02 -15.93 13.87
CA TYR A 383 -37.70 -15.52 14.34
C TYR A 383 -37.72 -14.17 15.08
N LYS A 384 -36.99 -14.11 16.20
CA LYS A 384 -36.65 -12.87 16.92
C LYS A 384 -35.24 -12.46 16.56
N PHE A 385 -35.03 -11.19 16.21
CA PHE A 385 -33.74 -10.62 15.82
C PHE A 385 -33.27 -9.61 16.85
N GLU A 386 -32.03 -9.73 17.32
CA GLU A 386 -31.49 -8.89 18.40
C GLU A 386 -30.06 -8.42 18.07
N LYS A 387 -29.85 -7.10 18.02
CA LYS A 387 -28.50 -6.52 17.93
C LYS A 387 -27.78 -6.72 19.27
N LEU A 388 -26.78 -7.61 19.28
CA LEU A 388 -25.88 -7.79 20.42
C LEU A 388 -24.74 -6.77 20.39
N ASP A 389 -24.23 -6.47 19.19
CA ASP A 389 -23.15 -5.50 18.97
C ASP A 389 -23.34 -4.70 17.69
N GLY A 390 -22.63 -3.58 17.61
CA GLY A 390 -22.38 -2.85 16.38
C GLY A 390 -22.53 -1.34 16.51
N PRO A 391 -22.14 -0.58 15.47
CA PRO A 391 -21.98 0.87 15.55
C PRO A 391 -23.24 1.60 15.99
N SER A 392 -23.02 2.82 16.50
CA SER A 392 -24.09 3.81 16.68
C SER A 392 -24.88 3.97 15.38
N GLY A 393 -26.22 4.00 15.47
CA GLY A 393 -27.10 4.10 14.30
C GLY A 393 -27.40 2.80 13.55
N LEU A 394 -26.74 1.67 13.83
CA LEU A 394 -27.16 0.36 13.32
C LEU A 394 -28.41 -0.13 14.06
N SER A 395 -29.46 -0.50 13.34
CA SER A 395 -30.69 -1.12 13.86
C SER A 395 -31.05 -2.41 13.11
N VAL A 396 -31.80 -3.30 13.77
CA VAL A 396 -32.39 -4.50 13.16
C VAL A 396 -33.89 -4.53 13.45
N SER A 397 -34.71 -4.83 12.44
CA SER A 397 -36.17 -4.89 12.57
C SER A 397 -36.66 -6.25 13.06
N ALA A 398 -37.92 -6.31 13.52
CA ALA A 398 -38.58 -7.56 13.88
C ALA A 398 -38.70 -8.56 12.71
N ALA A 399 -38.57 -8.10 11.46
CA ALA A 399 -38.55 -8.94 10.26
C ALA A 399 -37.13 -9.32 9.81
N GLY A 400 -36.08 -8.97 10.56
CA GLY A 400 -34.69 -9.28 10.19
C GLY A 400 -34.08 -8.34 9.16
N LEU A 401 -34.64 -7.14 8.97
CA LEU A 401 -34.03 -6.09 8.15
C LEU A 401 -33.01 -5.31 9.00
N LEU A 402 -31.73 -5.46 8.67
CA LEU A 402 -30.63 -4.68 9.21
C LEU A 402 -30.51 -3.35 8.45
N THR A 403 -30.39 -2.21 9.14
CA THR A 403 -30.18 -0.90 8.51
C THR A 403 -29.11 -0.08 9.21
N PHE A 404 -28.30 0.67 8.45
CA PHE A 404 -27.19 1.48 8.96
C PHE A 404 -26.85 2.65 8.04
N THR A 405 -26.38 3.77 8.60
CA THR A 405 -25.83 4.90 7.84
C THR A 405 -24.42 5.20 8.37
N PRO A 406 -23.35 4.94 7.61
CA PRO A 406 -21.99 5.17 8.09
C PRO A 406 -21.62 6.66 8.00
N ALA A 407 -21.09 7.21 9.08
CA ALA A 407 -20.68 8.61 9.18
C ALA A 407 -19.18 8.86 8.84
N ALA A 408 -18.37 7.80 8.77
CA ALA A 408 -16.97 7.82 8.37
C ALA A 408 -16.63 6.63 7.44
N TYR A 409 -15.49 6.70 6.75
CA TYR A 409 -14.94 5.56 6.00
C TYR A 409 -14.36 4.49 6.93
N GLY A 410 -14.25 3.26 6.45
CA GLY A 410 -13.65 2.14 7.19
C GLY A 410 -14.61 0.96 7.44
N ASP A 411 -14.14 -0.01 8.22
CA ASP A 411 -14.87 -1.22 8.54
C ASP A 411 -15.66 -1.09 9.85
N TYR A 412 -16.92 -1.51 9.81
CA TYR A 412 -17.84 -1.52 10.94
C TYR A 412 -18.27 -2.94 11.26
N ASN A 413 -17.91 -3.43 12.45
CA ASN A 413 -18.34 -4.74 12.95
C ASN A 413 -19.75 -4.67 13.55
N ALA A 414 -20.55 -5.73 13.39
CA ALA A 414 -21.83 -5.91 14.08
C ALA A 414 -22.09 -7.39 14.39
N VAL A 415 -22.85 -7.67 15.45
CA VAL A 415 -23.25 -9.04 15.85
C VAL A 415 -24.74 -9.07 16.11
N ILE A 416 -25.46 -9.93 15.37
CA ILE A 416 -26.91 -10.11 15.48
C ILE A 416 -27.21 -11.53 15.97
N ARG A 417 -28.02 -11.67 17.03
CA ARG A 417 -28.64 -12.93 17.46
C ARG A 417 -29.96 -13.11 16.71
N VAL A 418 -30.21 -14.32 16.24
CA VAL A 418 -31.49 -14.76 15.70
C VAL A 418 -31.96 -15.93 16.55
N THR A 419 -33.18 -15.89 17.07
CA THR A 419 -33.76 -16.95 17.91
C THR A 419 -35.09 -17.41 17.30
N GLU A 420 -35.28 -18.71 17.12
CA GLU A 420 -36.57 -19.30 16.75
C GLU A 420 -37.48 -19.31 18.00
N THR A 421 -38.68 -18.75 17.89
CA THR A 421 -39.50 -18.37 19.05
C THR A 421 -40.33 -19.51 19.65
N ALA A 422 -40.52 -20.63 18.94
CA ALA A 422 -41.22 -21.81 19.46
C ALA A 422 -40.24 -22.84 20.07
N GLY A 423 -39.07 -22.99 19.46
CA GLY A 423 -38.05 -23.97 19.84
C GLY A 423 -36.89 -23.40 20.65
N GLY A 424 -36.76 -22.08 20.82
CA GLY A 424 -35.71 -21.42 21.63
C GLY A 424 -34.28 -21.49 21.06
N TYR A 425 -34.04 -22.34 20.06
CA TYR A 425 -32.76 -22.44 19.36
C TYR A 425 -32.37 -21.10 18.73
N PHE A 426 -31.08 -20.75 18.78
CA PHE A 426 -30.58 -19.47 18.28
C PHE A 426 -29.24 -19.63 17.57
N GLN A 427 -28.94 -18.67 16.70
CA GLN A 427 -27.61 -18.47 16.11
C GLN A 427 -27.19 -17.01 16.23
N THR A 428 -25.90 -16.75 16.15
CA THR A 428 -25.33 -15.40 16.07
C THR A 428 -24.53 -15.25 14.78
N GLN A 429 -24.72 -14.12 14.09
CA GLN A 429 -24.01 -13.79 12.86
C GLN A 429 -23.19 -12.51 13.07
N LYS A 430 -21.90 -12.57 12.73
CA LYS A 430 -21.06 -11.37 12.58
C LYS A 430 -21.24 -10.80 11.17
N PHE A 431 -21.39 -9.49 11.09
CA PHE A 431 -21.28 -8.71 9.86
C PHE A 431 -20.06 -7.80 9.97
N VAL A 432 -19.25 -7.72 8.92
CA VAL A 432 -18.38 -6.57 8.68
C VAL A 432 -19.08 -5.70 7.62
N MET A 433 -18.99 -4.39 7.76
CA MET A 433 -19.64 -3.40 6.91
C MET A 433 -18.60 -2.35 6.51
N THR A 434 -18.10 -2.40 5.28
CA THR A 434 -17.04 -1.51 4.77
C THR A 434 -17.65 -0.28 4.11
N ALA A 435 -17.47 0.91 4.68
CA ALA A 435 -17.81 2.17 4.03
C ALA A 435 -16.67 2.61 3.09
N ALA A 436 -16.91 2.61 1.78
CA ALA A 436 -15.89 2.87 0.75
C ALA A 436 -16.43 3.73 -0.41
N ASN A 437 -15.55 4.46 -1.08
CA ASN A 437 -15.90 5.25 -2.26
C ASN A 437 -16.26 4.37 -3.47
N SER A 438 -17.30 4.76 -4.21
CA SER A 438 -17.69 4.16 -5.49
C SER A 438 -17.59 5.16 -6.64
N ILE A 439 -17.05 4.72 -7.77
CA ILE A 439 -17.10 5.48 -9.03
C ILE A 439 -18.49 5.32 -9.63
N ALA A 440 -19.27 6.41 -9.57
CA ALA A 440 -20.63 6.50 -10.11
C ALA A 440 -20.67 6.34 -11.64
N GLU A 441 -21.88 6.11 -12.17
CA GLU A 441 -22.14 6.20 -13.61
C GLU A 441 -21.81 7.59 -14.16
N LEU A 442 -21.41 7.66 -15.43
CA LEU A 442 -21.04 8.92 -16.07
C LEU A 442 -22.22 9.89 -16.27
N SER A 443 -23.47 9.42 -16.19
CA SER A 443 -24.69 10.25 -16.24
C SER A 443 -24.72 11.29 -17.38
N GLY A 444 -24.15 10.95 -18.55
CA GLY A 444 -24.06 11.82 -19.73
C GLY A 444 -22.72 12.55 -19.90
N ALA A 445 -21.82 12.50 -18.92
CA ALA A 445 -20.44 13.00 -19.06
C ALA A 445 -19.61 12.11 -20.00
N ALA A 446 -18.62 12.69 -20.67
CA ALA A 446 -17.68 11.95 -21.51
C ALA A 446 -16.70 11.10 -20.69
N PHE A 447 -16.34 11.55 -19.48
CA PHE A 447 -15.49 10.81 -18.55
C PHE A 447 -15.68 11.28 -17.10
N SER A 448 -15.11 10.54 -16.16
CA SER A 448 -14.86 10.97 -14.78
C SER A 448 -13.46 10.55 -14.32
N LYS A 449 -12.88 11.33 -13.40
CA LYS A 449 -11.62 11.01 -12.71
C LYS A 449 -11.90 10.71 -11.24
N THR A 450 -11.34 9.61 -10.73
CA THR A 450 -11.26 9.30 -9.29
C THR A 450 -9.79 9.07 -8.92
N VAL A 451 -9.39 9.42 -7.70
CA VAL A 451 -8.06 9.11 -7.17
C VAL A 451 -8.19 8.16 -6.00
N LEU A 452 -7.42 7.07 -6.03
CA LEU A 452 -7.18 6.18 -4.90
C LEU A 452 -5.82 6.58 -4.31
N LYS A 453 -5.82 7.29 -3.18
CA LYS A 453 -4.60 7.79 -2.54
C LYS A 453 -3.83 6.63 -1.87
N PRO A 454 -2.49 6.67 -1.83
CA PRO A 454 -1.71 5.70 -1.06
C PRO A 454 -2.10 5.73 0.42
N ALA A 455 -2.08 4.56 1.07
CA ALA A 455 -2.60 4.29 2.41
C ALA A 455 -4.10 4.62 2.66
N GLY A 456 -4.77 5.38 1.79
CA GLY A 456 -6.18 5.80 1.90
C GLY A 456 -7.22 4.80 1.39
N GLY A 457 -6.84 3.52 1.22
CA GLY A 457 -7.70 2.46 0.67
C GLY A 457 -7.67 2.38 -0.86
N LEU A 458 -6.97 1.38 -1.38
CA LEU A 458 -6.80 1.13 -2.82
C LEU A 458 -7.97 0.33 -3.44
N SER A 459 -9.19 0.48 -2.92
CA SER A 459 -10.35 -0.32 -3.32
C SER A 459 -11.59 0.55 -3.57
N THR A 460 -12.32 0.26 -4.65
CA THR A 460 -13.50 1.04 -5.09
C THR A 460 -14.53 0.14 -5.77
N ILE A 461 -15.77 0.59 -5.88
CA ILE A 461 -16.82 -0.06 -6.69
C ILE A 461 -17.06 0.80 -7.93
N ILE A 462 -17.08 0.19 -9.10
CA ILE A 462 -17.49 0.82 -10.35
C ILE A 462 -18.96 0.48 -10.57
N LYS A 463 -19.84 1.48 -10.51
CA LYS A 463 -21.29 1.28 -10.64
C LYS A 463 -21.71 1.13 -12.09
N ASN A 464 -22.38 0.01 -12.44
CA ASN A 464 -22.96 -0.25 -13.75
C ASN A 464 -22.03 0.13 -14.92
N LEU A 465 -20.83 -0.46 -14.97
CA LEU A 465 -19.84 -0.20 -16.03
C LEU A 465 -20.34 -0.80 -17.34
N LYS A 466 -20.71 0.05 -18.29
CA LYS A 466 -21.32 -0.37 -19.56
C LYS A 466 -20.26 -0.92 -20.52
N THR A 467 -20.67 -1.75 -21.48
CA THR A 467 -19.78 -2.27 -22.54
C THR A 467 -19.35 -1.22 -23.57
N THR A 468 -19.99 -0.03 -23.54
CA THR A 468 -19.58 1.17 -24.29
C THR A 468 -18.62 2.06 -23.50
N GLU A 469 -18.34 1.71 -22.25
CA GLU A 469 -17.44 2.43 -21.36
C GLU A 469 -16.20 1.57 -21.08
N HIS A 470 -15.08 2.22 -20.79
CA HIS A 470 -13.88 1.55 -20.30
C HIS A 470 -13.28 2.35 -19.16
N LEU A 471 -12.41 1.68 -18.39
CA LEU A 471 -11.59 2.32 -17.39
C LEU A 471 -10.14 2.40 -17.86
N VAL A 472 -9.41 3.40 -17.39
CA VAL A 472 -7.96 3.44 -17.44
C VAL A 472 -7.46 3.64 -16.01
N ALA A 473 -6.79 2.64 -15.46
CA ALA A 473 -6.16 2.70 -14.16
C ALA A 473 -4.68 3.08 -14.36
N ILE A 474 -4.33 4.30 -13.95
CA ILE A 474 -2.96 4.84 -14.01
C ILE A 474 -2.39 4.79 -12.60
N GLY A 475 -1.64 3.73 -12.29
CA GLY A 475 -0.96 3.59 -11.00
C GLY A 475 0.32 4.41 -10.97
N TYR A 476 0.62 4.98 -9.80
CA TYR A 476 1.84 5.76 -9.53
C TYR A 476 2.40 5.40 -8.15
N ASN A 477 3.70 5.59 -7.96
CA ASN A 477 4.37 5.31 -6.68
C ASN A 477 4.87 6.60 -6.03
N LYS A 478 4.48 6.87 -4.78
CA LYS A 478 5.01 7.98 -3.97
C LYS A 478 6.19 7.58 -3.07
N SER A 479 6.49 6.28 -2.95
CA SER A 479 7.60 5.78 -2.14
C SER A 479 8.93 5.97 -2.88
N SER A 480 9.98 6.25 -2.11
CA SER A 480 11.36 6.28 -2.58
C SER A 480 11.89 4.90 -3.02
N SER A 481 11.19 3.85 -2.64
CA SER A 481 11.47 2.44 -2.96
C SER A 481 10.61 1.97 -4.13
N TYR A 482 11.17 1.08 -4.97
CA TYR A 482 10.44 0.47 -6.08
C TYR A 482 9.21 -0.32 -5.59
N ALA A 483 8.07 -0.12 -6.23
CA ALA A 483 6.81 -0.77 -5.88
C ALA A 483 6.00 -1.14 -7.14
N SER A 484 5.47 -2.36 -7.18
CA SER A 484 4.46 -2.78 -8.17
C SER A 484 3.06 -2.76 -7.55
N PHE A 485 2.03 -2.64 -8.39
CA PHE A 485 0.64 -2.80 -7.98
C PHE A 485 0.00 -4.03 -8.62
N GLY A 486 -0.80 -4.75 -7.83
CA GLY A 486 -1.77 -5.70 -8.37
C GLY A 486 -3.10 -4.99 -8.58
N LEU A 487 -3.86 -5.35 -9.61
CA LEU A 487 -5.24 -4.93 -9.82
C LEU A 487 -6.10 -6.18 -9.99
N ALA A 488 -7.12 -6.35 -9.16
CA ALA A 488 -8.09 -7.42 -9.24
C ALA A 488 -9.49 -6.83 -9.34
N ALA A 489 -10.27 -7.26 -10.32
CA ALA A 489 -11.58 -6.71 -10.62
C ALA A 489 -12.62 -7.82 -10.79
N TYR A 490 -13.65 -7.82 -9.96
CA TYR A 490 -14.65 -8.89 -9.88
C TYR A 490 -16.06 -8.35 -10.13
N ASN A 491 -16.88 -9.09 -10.87
CA ASN A 491 -18.27 -8.75 -11.13
C ASN A 491 -19.13 -9.05 -9.88
N LEU A 492 -19.83 -8.05 -9.34
CA LEU A 492 -20.65 -8.15 -8.13
C LEU A 492 -22.05 -8.71 -8.37
N SER A 493 -22.47 -8.83 -9.63
CA SER A 493 -23.79 -9.35 -10.05
C SER A 493 -23.77 -10.82 -10.49
N ALA A 494 -22.60 -11.47 -10.50
CA ALA A 494 -22.44 -12.86 -10.91
C ALA A 494 -22.82 -13.84 -9.79
N ALA A 495 -23.60 -14.88 -10.13
CA ALA A 495 -23.88 -15.99 -9.23
C ALA A 495 -22.60 -16.78 -8.88
N GLU A 496 -22.65 -17.56 -7.79
CA GLU A 496 -21.45 -18.07 -7.10
C GLU A 496 -20.46 -18.90 -7.94
N ALA A 497 -20.91 -19.46 -9.06
CA ALA A 497 -20.10 -20.27 -9.98
C ALA A 497 -19.07 -19.46 -10.82
N LEU A 498 -19.08 -18.12 -10.78
CA LEU A 498 -18.20 -17.25 -11.57
C LEU A 498 -17.26 -16.37 -10.72
N LYS A 499 -16.85 -16.85 -9.55
CA LYS A 499 -15.82 -16.21 -8.71
C LYS A 499 -14.41 -16.54 -9.22
N SER A 500 -13.98 -15.75 -10.22
CA SER A 500 -12.69 -15.79 -10.94
C SER A 500 -12.63 -16.82 -12.07
N PRO A 501 -12.19 -16.43 -13.30
CA PRO A 501 -11.55 -17.38 -14.19
C PRO A 501 -10.29 -17.93 -13.52
N ALA A 502 -9.93 -19.19 -13.81
CA ALA A 502 -8.56 -19.64 -13.58
C ALA A 502 -7.60 -18.70 -14.32
N ALA A 503 -6.40 -18.47 -13.77
CA ALA A 503 -5.44 -17.54 -14.36
C ALA A 503 -5.10 -17.94 -15.80
N ALA A 504 -5.75 -17.27 -16.76
CA ALA A 504 -5.41 -17.38 -18.15
C ALA A 504 -4.03 -16.74 -18.30
N VAL A 505 -3.01 -17.59 -18.44
CA VAL A 505 -1.69 -17.17 -18.90
C VAL A 505 -1.86 -16.71 -20.35
N VAL A 506 -2.25 -15.45 -20.52
CA VAL A 506 -1.88 -14.70 -21.71
C VAL A 506 -0.37 -14.57 -21.62
N GLU A 507 0.33 -15.19 -22.56
CA GLU A 507 1.78 -15.11 -22.65
C GLU A 507 2.18 -13.65 -22.81
N SER A 508 2.60 -13.03 -21.70
CA SER A 508 3.40 -11.83 -21.75
C SER A 508 4.76 -12.23 -22.32
N GLU A 509 5.15 -11.68 -23.46
CA GLU A 509 6.50 -11.81 -23.99
C GLU A 509 7.50 -11.36 -22.90
N GLY A 510 8.25 -12.31 -22.34
CA GLY A 510 9.45 -12.09 -21.50
C GLY A 510 9.33 -11.10 -20.34
N ALA A 511 8.65 -11.46 -19.25
CA ALA A 511 8.71 -10.69 -17.99
C ALA A 511 9.90 -11.13 -17.11
N ASP A 512 11.12 -10.69 -17.44
CA ASP A 512 12.34 -10.96 -16.65
C ASP A 512 12.96 -9.65 -16.12
N PHE A 513 12.26 -9.03 -15.15
CA PHE A 513 12.61 -7.69 -14.62
C PHE A 513 12.58 -7.63 -13.08
N ALA A 514 13.49 -8.37 -12.46
CA ALA A 514 13.87 -8.16 -11.06
C ALA A 514 15.06 -7.18 -10.98
N GLY A 515 14.79 -5.94 -10.55
CA GLY A 515 15.82 -5.04 -9.98
C GLY A 515 16.79 -4.31 -10.94
N ALA A 516 16.66 -4.43 -12.25
CA ALA A 516 17.53 -3.72 -13.21
C ALA A 516 16.96 -2.33 -13.60
N ALA A 517 17.80 -1.30 -13.56
CA ALA A 517 17.46 0.03 -14.04
C ALA A 517 17.38 0.08 -15.59
N ALA A 518 16.37 0.76 -16.12
CA ALA A 518 16.29 1.26 -17.51
C ALA A 518 16.75 0.30 -18.63
N VAL A 519 16.34 -0.97 -18.60
CA VAL A 519 16.73 -1.99 -19.62
C VAL A 519 16.14 -1.71 -21.02
N HIS A 520 15.21 -0.76 -21.15
CA HIS A 520 14.55 -0.44 -22.42
C HIS A 520 15.29 0.56 -23.31
N GLU A 521 16.29 1.28 -22.80
CA GLU A 521 17.25 2.03 -23.62
C GLU A 521 18.52 1.19 -23.78
N ASN A 522 18.62 0.44 -24.89
CA ASN A 522 19.91 -0.05 -25.40
C ASN A 522 20.72 1.17 -25.88
N LEU A 523 21.27 1.92 -24.92
CA LEU A 523 21.96 3.18 -25.15
C LEU A 523 23.13 2.98 -26.11
N GLY A 524 23.06 3.65 -27.26
CA GLY A 524 24.21 3.75 -28.15
C GLY A 524 25.38 4.44 -27.45
N PRO A 525 26.64 4.19 -27.84
CA PRO A 525 27.81 4.81 -27.22
C PRO A 525 27.74 6.34 -27.15
N GLU A 526 27.14 6.99 -28.16
CA GLU A 526 26.91 8.44 -28.18
C GLU A 526 25.94 8.92 -27.07
N GLN A 527 24.87 8.16 -26.79
CA GLN A 527 23.88 8.51 -25.77
C GLN A 527 24.43 8.30 -24.35
N ALA A 528 25.14 7.17 -24.14
CA ALA A 528 25.82 6.89 -22.89
C ALA A 528 26.97 7.89 -22.59
N ALA A 529 27.54 8.52 -23.62
CA ALA A 529 28.51 9.60 -23.50
C ALA A 529 27.86 10.91 -23.03
N ALA A 530 26.77 11.35 -23.68
CA ALA A 530 26.02 12.54 -23.28
C ALA A 530 25.57 12.47 -21.81
N ILE A 531 24.98 11.33 -21.39
CA ILE A 531 24.54 11.09 -20.01
C ILE A 531 25.66 11.30 -18.98
N LYS A 532 26.88 10.82 -19.26
CA LYS A 532 28.03 11.00 -18.36
C LYS A 532 28.44 12.47 -18.27
N MET A 533 28.29 13.21 -19.36
CA MET A 533 28.61 14.62 -19.44
C MET A 533 27.61 15.46 -18.64
N ASP A 534 26.32 15.20 -18.75
CA ASP A 534 25.29 15.92 -17.98
C ASP A 534 25.44 15.67 -16.47
N LEU A 535 25.66 14.40 -16.08
CA LEU A 535 26.02 14.01 -14.71
C LEU A 535 27.25 14.79 -14.19
N ALA A 536 28.28 14.94 -15.02
CA ALA A 536 29.48 15.69 -14.70
C ALA A 536 29.19 17.19 -14.48
N ARG A 537 28.40 17.84 -15.35
CA ARG A 537 28.04 19.27 -15.21
C ARG A 537 27.19 19.53 -13.97
N ARG A 538 26.13 18.74 -13.74
CA ARG A 538 25.27 18.83 -12.56
C ARG A 538 26.02 18.53 -11.25
N ALA A 539 27.05 17.67 -11.28
CA ALA A 539 27.95 17.49 -10.15
C ALA A 539 28.87 18.71 -9.94
N ASN A 540 29.40 19.30 -11.02
CA ASN A 540 30.30 20.45 -10.97
C ASN A 540 29.65 21.70 -10.40
N GLU A 541 28.41 21.99 -10.79
CA GLU A 541 27.61 23.10 -10.27
C GLU A 541 27.61 23.14 -8.73
N ARG A 542 27.44 21.98 -8.07
CA ARG A 542 27.43 21.93 -6.60
C ARG A 542 28.75 22.39 -6.00
N THR A 543 29.87 21.97 -6.59
CA THR A 543 31.21 22.30 -6.11
C THR A 543 31.53 23.76 -6.37
N ALA A 544 31.19 24.28 -7.55
CA ALA A 544 31.45 25.67 -7.92
C ALA A 544 30.65 26.69 -7.09
N ALA A 545 29.42 26.35 -6.69
CA ALA A 545 28.52 27.27 -5.98
C ALA A 545 29.09 27.63 -4.60
N ARG A 546 29.59 26.61 -3.88
CA ARG A 546 30.24 26.76 -2.56
C ARG A 546 31.45 27.69 -2.60
N LEU A 547 32.22 27.68 -3.69
CA LEU A 547 33.41 28.53 -3.82
C LEU A 547 33.08 29.97 -4.20
N ARG A 548 32.05 30.19 -5.03
CA ARG A 548 31.66 31.55 -5.45
C ARG A 548 30.99 32.35 -4.34
N GLY A 549 30.41 31.70 -3.33
CA GLY A 549 29.92 32.35 -2.11
C GLY A 549 30.98 33.17 -1.37
N GLY A 550 32.26 32.80 -1.47
CA GLY A 550 33.39 33.59 -0.96
C GLY A 550 33.70 34.83 -1.81
N GLU A 551 33.73 34.69 -3.14
CA GLU A 551 33.97 35.81 -4.07
C GLU A 551 32.81 36.84 -4.07
N ALA A 552 31.57 36.43 -3.78
CA ALA A 552 30.41 37.33 -3.82
C ALA A 552 30.55 38.54 -2.86
N ALA A 553 31.16 38.33 -1.69
CA ALA A 553 31.48 39.40 -0.74
C ALA A 553 32.56 40.35 -1.28
N GLU A 554 33.57 39.84 -1.99
CA GLU A 554 34.61 40.66 -2.62
C GLU A 554 34.10 41.40 -3.86
N ARG A 555 33.19 40.80 -4.66
CA ARG A 555 32.54 41.48 -5.80
C ARG A 555 31.65 42.62 -5.35
N ALA A 556 30.91 42.47 -4.25
CA ALA A 556 30.12 43.55 -3.67
C ALA A 556 31.01 44.74 -3.22
N ALA A 557 32.19 44.47 -2.68
CA ALA A 557 33.19 45.50 -2.38
C ALA A 557 33.89 46.06 -3.64
N GLY A 558 34.09 45.24 -4.66
CA GLY A 558 34.74 45.57 -5.92
C GLY A 558 33.91 46.45 -6.85
N ALA A 559 32.58 46.35 -6.81
CA ALA A 559 31.67 47.16 -7.62
C ALA A 559 31.72 48.67 -7.31
N ALA A 560 32.37 49.07 -6.21
CA ALA A 560 32.67 50.47 -5.89
C ALA A 560 33.92 51.02 -6.63
N ARG A 561 34.61 50.20 -7.44
CA ARG A 561 35.71 50.65 -8.31
C ARG A 561 35.22 50.76 -9.75
N ALA A 562 35.68 51.84 -10.41
CA ALA A 562 35.38 52.16 -11.80
C ALA A 562 35.61 50.97 -12.75
N PRO A 563 34.87 50.88 -13.88
CA PRO A 563 35.01 49.78 -14.84
C PRO A 563 36.48 49.57 -15.22
N ARG A 564 36.94 48.32 -15.18
CA ARG A 564 38.30 47.99 -15.61
C ARG A 564 38.49 48.46 -17.05
N SER A 565 39.63 49.10 -17.28
CA SER A 565 39.88 49.93 -18.43
C SER A 565 39.85 49.16 -19.75
N ALA A 566 38.93 49.56 -20.62
CA ALA A 566 39.01 49.47 -22.08
C ALA A 566 39.69 48.21 -22.62
N ASP A 567 38.95 47.10 -22.64
CA ASP A 567 39.31 46.01 -23.54
C ASP A 567 39.28 46.50 -25.00
N ARG A 568 40.22 45.97 -25.78
CA ARG A 568 40.43 46.25 -27.20
C ARG A 568 39.10 46.13 -27.95
N GLN A 569 38.82 47.03 -28.92
CA GLN A 569 37.72 46.77 -29.87
C GLN A 569 38.04 45.49 -30.64
N VAL A 570 37.45 44.38 -30.19
CA VAL A 570 37.59 43.07 -30.82
C VAL A 570 36.94 43.14 -32.19
N ALA A 571 37.66 42.76 -33.24
CA ALA A 571 37.18 42.77 -34.61
C ALA A 571 36.75 41.36 -35.04
N ALA A 572 35.85 41.29 -36.04
CA ALA A 572 35.68 40.04 -36.76
C ALA A 572 37.04 39.54 -37.28
N ASP A 573 37.22 38.23 -37.28
CA ASP A 573 38.45 37.50 -37.60
C ASP A 573 39.57 37.51 -36.53
N ASP A 574 39.42 38.20 -35.40
CA ASP A 574 40.37 38.11 -34.28
C ASP A 574 40.47 36.67 -33.72
N LEU A 575 41.69 36.23 -33.38
CA LEU A 575 41.93 34.94 -32.73
C LEU A 575 41.94 35.09 -31.20
N LYS A 576 41.29 34.15 -30.50
CA LYS A 576 41.29 34.03 -29.03
C LYS A 576 41.43 32.57 -28.64
N ASP A 577 42.28 32.31 -27.64
CA ASP A 577 42.46 30.97 -27.09
C ASP A 577 41.41 30.68 -26.01
N PHE A 578 40.90 29.44 -26.00
CA PHE A 578 39.99 28.92 -24.99
C PHE A 578 40.41 27.53 -24.53
N TYR A 579 40.20 27.21 -23.26
CA TYR A 579 40.26 25.83 -22.78
C TYR A 579 38.90 25.14 -23.00
N SER A 580 38.92 23.98 -23.67
CA SER A 580 37.74 23.14 -23.90
C SER A 580 38.06 21.68 -23.61
N LEU A 581 37.13 20.95 -23.00
CA LEU A 581 37.30 19.52 -22.72
C LEU A 581 37.23 18.72 -24.01
N ASN A 582 38.20 17.82 -24.20
CA ASN A 582 38.37 17.01 -25.40
C ASN A 582 38.00 15.54 -25.19
N SER A 583 37.63 15.15 -23.96
CA SER A 583 37.32 13.78 -23.53
C SER A 583 36.13 13.77 -22.56
N LEU A 584 35.59 12.58 -22.28
CA LEU A 584 34.50 12.34 -21.32
C LEU A 584 35.00 12.06 -19.89
N ALA A 585 36.29 12.26 -19.61
CA ALA A 585 36.86 11.97 -18.30
C ALA A 585 36.41 13.03 -17.28
N TRP A 586 35.78 12.57 -16.20
CA TRP A 586 35.35 13.42 -15.10
C TRP A 586 35.54 12.72 -13.74
N PRO A 587 36.25 13.33 -12.77
CA PRO A 587 37.05 14.55 -12.86
C PRO A 587 38.13 14.53 -13.96
N PRO A 588 38.37 15.65 -14.67
CA PRO A 588 39.30 15.73 -15.78
C PRO A 588 40.76 15.85 -15.30
N ARG A 589 41.70 15.41 -16.14
CA ARG A 589 43.14 15.66 -16.01
C ARG A 589 43.59 16.65 -17.07
N GLU A 590 44.83 17.13 -16.98
CA GLU A 590 45.38 18.10 -17.94
C GLU A 590 45.32 17.61 -19.40
N SER A 591 45.50 16.30 -19.64
CA SER A 591 45.37 15.67 -20.97
C SER A 591 43.96 15.72 -21.57
N ASP A 592 42.94 15.86 -20.73
CA ASP A 592 41.53 15.91 -21.15
C ASP A 592 41.11 17.31 -21.64
N TRP A 593 42.00 18.30 -21.56
CA TRP A 593 41.78 19.65 -22.07
C TRP A 593 42.54 19.91 -23.36
N THR A 594 41.94 20.69 -24.25
CA THR A 594 42.58 21.29 -25.40
C THR A 594 42.53 22.80 -25.27
N ARG A 595 43.68 23.47 -25.48
CA ARG A 595 43.74 24.90 -25.73
C ARG A 595 43.40 25.14 -27.19
N VAL A 596 42.15 25.52 -27.44
CA VAL A 596 41.56 25.78 -28.75
C VAL A 596 41.85 27.23 -29.15
N SER A 597 42.59 27.43 -30.25
CA SER A 597 42.65 28.73 -30.94
C SER A 597 41.39 28.89 -31.80
N ALA A 598 40.54 29.85 -31.45
CA ALA A 598 39.27 30.10 -32.11
C ALA A 598 39.21 31.49 -32.76
N LYS A 599 38.60 31.56 -33.94
CA LYS A 599 38.37 32.77 -34.73
C LYS A 599 37.03 33.40 -34.36
N LEU A 600 37.00 34.71 -34.14
CA LEU A 600 35.77 35.47 -33.94
C LEU A 600 35.02 35.60 -35.27
N ARG A 601 33.89 34.89 -35.41
CA ARG A 601 33.09 34.83 -36.64
C ARG A 601 32.00 35.91 -36.70
N ALA A 602 31.41 36.29 -35.57
CA ALA A 602 30.37 37.33 -35.51
C ALA A 602 30.29 38.01 -34.13
N ILE A 603 29.87 39.28 -34.10
CA ILE A 603 29.73 40.11 -32.88
C ILE A 603 28.31 40.64 -32.78
N GLY A 604 27.58 40.22 -31.76
CA GLY A 604 26.22 40.63 -31.45
C GLY A 604 26.11 41.74 -30.40
N ALA A 605 24.87 42.09 -30.07
CA ALA A 605 24.55 42.97 -28.95
C ALA A 605 24.85 42.27 -27.61
N SER A 606 24.53 40.98 -27.52
CA SER A 606 24.54 40.16 -26.30
C SER A 606 25.47 38.94 -26.40
N CYS A 607 26.09 38.68 -27.56
CA CYS A 607 26.95 37.52 -27.77
C CYS A 607 28.18 37.75 -28.67
N TYR A 608 29.19 36.90 -28.51
CA TYR A 608 30.28 36.67 -29.47
C TYR A 608 30.21 35.24 -30.01
N VAL A 609 30.35 35.07 -31.33
CA VAL A 609 30.40 33.74 -31.97
C VAL A 609 31.84 33.43 -32.36
N TYR A 610 32.45 32.46 -31.69
CA TYR A 610 33.81 31.96 -31.95
C TYR A 610 33.77 30.55 -32.56
N GLU A 611 34.75 30.25 -33.41
CA GLU A 611 34.92 28.92 -34.00
C GLU A 611 36.37 28.42 -33.95
N ASP A 612 36.54 27.18 -33.53
CA ASP A 612 37.77 26.40 -33.55
C ASP A 612 38.39 26.28 -34.96
N THR A 613 39.58 26.86 -35.10
CA THR A 613 40.37 26.86 -36.35
C THR A 613 40.92 25.48 -36.76
N SER A 614 40.78 24.46 -35.91
CA SER A 614 41.33 23.11 -36.11
C SER A 614 40.28 22.03 -36.43
N THR A 615 39.03 22.42 -36.72
CA THR A 615 37.92 21.51 -37.03
C THR A 615 38.24 20.55 -38.20
N PRO A 616 38.30 19.21 -37.98
CA PRO A 616 38.74 18.24 -39.00
C PRO A 616 37.57 17.66 -39.80
N TYR A 617 37.81 17.34 -41.08
CA TYR A 617 36.88 16.54 -41.89
C TYR A 617 36.62 15.17 -41.22
N PRO A 618 35.37 14.63 -41.17
CA PRO A 618 34.16 15.05 -41.88
C PRO A 618 33.24 16.05 -41.13
N TYR A 619 33.76 16.71 -40.09
CA TYR A 619 33.13 17.88 -39.49
C TYR A 619 33.39 19.10 -40.38
N LEU A 620 32.51 20.09 -40.28
CA LEU A 620 32.45 21.25 -41.15
C LEU A 620 32.60 22.52 -40.33
N THR A 621 33.24 23.54 -40.88
CA THR A 621 33.20 24.90 -40.33
C THR A 621 31.89 25.58 -40.70
N LEU A 622 31.41 26.47 -39.85
CA LEU A 622 30.32 27.40 -40.12
C LEU A 622 30.66 28.27 -41.34
N SER A 623 29.69 28.48 -42.22
CA SER A 623 29.72 29.60 -43.16
C SER A 623 29.49 30.93 -42.43
N ASP A 624 29.90 32.05 -43.03
CA ASP A 624 29.66 33.38 -42.44
C ASP A 624 28.16 33.67 -42.28
N ALA A 625 27.33 33.14 -43.20
CA ALA A 625 25.88 33.21 -43.13
C ALA A 625 25.30 32.42 -41.94
N GLU A 626 25.87 31.25 -41.60
CA GLU A 626 25.48 30.48 -40.41
C GLU A 626 25.90 31.20 -39.12
N ALA A 627 27.13 31.73 -39.05
CA ALA A 627 27.60 32.50 -37.89
C ALA A 627 26.74 33.76 -37.64
N GLU A 628 26.42 34.51 -38.71
CA GLU A 628 25.50 35.64 -38.64
C GLU A 628 24.08 35.21 -38.26
N ARG A 629 23.56 34.09 -38.79
CA ARG A 629 22.23 33.58 -38.41
C ARG A 629 22.19 33.21 -36.93
N ILE A 630 23.22 32.53 -36.41
CA ILE A 630 23.33 32.17 -34.98
C ILE A 630 23.34 33.44 -34.12
N LYS A 631 24.20 34.42 -34.43
CA LYS A 631 24.29 35.71 -33.73
C LYS A 631 22.95 36.46 -33.73
N ASN A 632 22.34 36.64 -34.90
CA ASN A 632 21.08 37.38 -35.04
C ASN A 632 19.93 36.67 -34.33
N SER A 633 19.83 35.33 -34.39
CA SER A 633 18.82 34.56 -33.68
C SER A 633 19.04 34.56 -32.17
N PHE A 634 20.30 34.55 -31.70
CA PHE A 634 20.57 34.65 -30.27
C PHE A 634 20.12 36.01 -29.73
N ASP A 635 20.55 37.12 -30.34
CA ASP A 635 20.22 38.48 -29.89
C ASP A 635 18.71 38.80 -29.95
N ASN A 636 18.02 38.40 -31.03
CA ASN A 636 16.65 38.85 -31.30
C ASN A 636 15.57 37.85 -30.89
N GLU A 637 15.92 36.56 -30.70
CA GLU A 637 14.97 35.50 -30.40
C GLU A 637 15.30 34.82 -29.07
N VAL A 638 16.45 34.14 -28.96
CA VAL A 638 16.80 33.34 -27.77
C VAL A 638 16.97 34.20 -26.52
N TYR A 639 17.89 35.18 -26.55
CA TYR A 639 18.23 36.01 -25.41
C TYR A 639 16.99 36.70 -24.77
N PRO A 640 16.16 37.46 -25.53
CA PRO A 640 14.99 38.12 -24.95
C PRO A 640 13.86 37.17 -24.54
N LEU A 641 13.72 36.00 -25.17
CA LEU A 641 12.69 35.02 -24.77
C LEU A 641 13.09 34.26 -23.50
N ILE A 642 14.33 33.80 -23.39
CA ILE A 642 14.77 33.04 -22.21
C ILE A 642 14.89 33.98 -21.00
N THR A 643 15.50 35.16 -21.15
CA THR A 643 15.60 36.09 -20.01
C THR A 643 14.24 36.50 -19.45
N LYS A 644 13.25 36.73 -20.33
CA LYS A 644 11.86 37.01 -19.96
C LYS A 644 11.15 35.86 -19.25
N ASN A 645 11.43 34.60 -19.60
CA ASN A 645 10.74 33.43 -19.03
C ASN A 645 11.41 32.89 -17.76
N PHE A 646 12.73 33.05 -17.58
CA PHE A 646 13.48 32.38 -16.52
C PHE A 646 14.28 33.32 -15.59
N GLY A 647 14.78 34.47 -16.07
CA GLY A 647 15.56 35.42 -15.28
C GLY A 647 16.79 35.93 -16.01
N ALA A 648 17.64 36.70 -15.33
CA ALA A 648 18.88 37.19 -15.92
C ALA A 648 20.06 36.23 -15.66
N GLU A 649 21.00 36.20 -16.58
CA GLU A 649 22.35 35.68 -16.42
C GLU A 649 23.23 36.64 -15.57
N PRO A 650 24.48 36.26 -15.23
CA PRO A 650 25.43 37.20 -14.63
C PRO A 650 25.76 38.30 -15.64
N ASN A 651 25.33 39.54 -15.37
CA ASN A 651 25.53 40.67 -16.27
C ASN A 651 25.83 41.96 -15.47
N PRO A 652 27.04 42.56 -15.59
CA PRO A 652 28.17 42.06 -16.36
C PRO A 652 28.71 40.72 -15.84
N GLY A 653 29.39 40.01 -16.73
CA GLY A 653 30.00 38.70 -16.52
C GLY A 653 31.19 38.70 -15.58
N ILE A 654 31.85 37.54 -15.44
CA ILE A 654 33.05 37.39 -14.60
C ILE A 654 34.24 38.24 -15.10
N ASP A 655 34.39 38.44 -16.41
CA ASP A 655 35.42 39.33 -16.99
C ASP A 655 35.02 40.81 -17.00
N GLY A 656 33.75 41.12 -16.78
CA GLY A 656 33.18 42.47 -16.82
C GLY A 656 32.51 42.84 -18.16
N ASP A 657 32.46 41.94 -19.15
CA ASP A 657 31.69 42.15 -20.38
C ASP A 657 30.19 41.85 -20.13
N GLY A 658 29.30 42.49 -20.88
CA GLY A 658 27.86 42.21 -20.87
C GLY A 658 27.43 41.13 -21.89
N ARG A 659 28.37 40.55 -22.64
CA ARG A 659 28.11 39.55 -23.68
C ARG A 659 28.54 38.15 -23.29
N VAL A 660 27.72 37.16 -23.67
CA VAL A 660 28.08 35.75 -23.60
C VAL A 660 29.00 35.35 -24.76
N TYR A 661 29.75 34.27 -24.58
CA TYR A 661 30.64 33.70 -25.58
C TYR A 661 30.07 32.37 -26.09
N ILE A 662 30.02 32.18 -27.41
CA ILE A 662 29.54 30.95 -28.05
C ILE A 662 30.70 30.35 -28.83
N LEU A 663 31.31 29.27 -28.32
CA LEU A 663 32.46 28.61 -28.92
C LEU A 663 32.05 27.32 -29.63
N PHE A 664 32.09 27.34 -30.97
CA PHE A 664 31.94 26.14 -31.79
C PHE A 664 33.27 25.38 -31.88
N THR A 665 33.32 24.13 -31.44
CA THR A 665 34.53 23.29 -31.48
C THR A 665 34.23 21.81 -31.66
N TYR A 666 35.07 21.13 -32.45
CA TYR A 666 35.05 19.68 -32.61
C TYR A 666 35.16 18.92 -31.28
N ASN A 667 35.75 19.54 -30.25
CA ASN A 667 35.86 18.95 -28.92
C ASN A 667 34.50 18.64 -28.25
N VAL A 668 33.42 19.33 -28.63
CA VAL A 668 32.06 18.98 -28.17
C VAL A 668 31.56 17.72 -28.89
N ASN A 669 31.78 17.61 -30.20
CA ASN A 669 31.43 16.41 -30.98
C ASN A 669 32.19 15.16 -30.49
N LYS A 670 33.46 15.30 -30.06
CA LYS A 670 34.24 14.20 -29.43
C LYS A 670 33.58 13.63 -28.17
N GLN A 671 32.76 14.43 -27.48
CA GLN A 671 32.01 14.04 -26.29
C GLN A 671 30.59 13.55 -26.62
N SER A 672 30.21 13.48 -27.90
CA SER A 672 28.85 13.16 -28.37
C SER A 672 27.75 14.12 -27.87
N ALA A 673 28.12 15.31 -27.41
CA ALA A 673 27.18 16.35 -27.01
C ALA A 673 26.82 17.27 -28.18
N ALA A 674 25.70 17.98 -28.06
CA ALA A 674 25.32 19.05 -28.98
C ALA A 674 25.79 20.44 -28.50
N GLY A 675 25.88 20.62 -27.19
CA GLY A 675 26.42 21.79 -26.52
C GLY A 675 26.55 21.55 -25.01
N TYR A 676 27.14 22.49 -24.29
CA TYR A 676 27.13 22.53 -22.81
C TYR A 676 27.50 23.92 -22.25
N PHE A 677 26.90 24.28 -21.12
CA PHE A 677 27.39 25.24 -20.15
C PHE A 677 28.26 24.54 -19.09
N ASP A 678 29.36 25.16 -18.64
CA ASP A 678 30.16 24.65 -17.51
C ASP A 678 30.48 25.75 -16.49
N SER A 679 30.01 25.52 -15.26
CA SER A 679 30.13 26.42 -14.11
C SER A 679 31.58 26.62 -13.61
N THR A 680 32.56 25.85 -14.08
CA THR A 680 33.99 26.18 -13.87
C THR A 680 34.34 27.57 -14.40
N ASN A 681 33.78 27.96 -15.56
CA ASN A 681 34.07 29.24 -16.22
C ASN A 681 33.51 30.46 -15.47
N GLN A 682 32.71 30.20 -14.42
CA GLN A 682 32.12 31.19 -13.54
C GLN A 682 33.00 31.51 -12.32
N LEU A 683 34.10 30.78 -12.14
CA LEU A 683 35.13 31.01 -11.12
C LEU A 683 36.42 31.51 -11.77
N THR A 684 37.24 32.24 -11.01
CA THR A 684 38.59 32.59 -11.46
C THR A 684 39.51 31.36 -11.46
N GLN A 685 40.48 31.31 -12.37
CA GLN A 685 41.49 30.26 -12.40
C GLN A 685 42.26 30.17 -11.07
N ALA A 686 42.47 31.31 -10.40
CA ALA A 686 43.09 31.37 -9.08
C ALA A 686 42.25 30.68 -7.98
N VAL A 687 40.90 30.75 -8.04
CA VAL A 687 40.02 29.98 -7.14
C VAL A 687 40.10 28.49 -7.44
N LEU A 688 40.13 28.08 -8.70
CA LEU A 688 40.34 26.68 -9.07
C LEU A 688 41.70 26.16 -8.58
N ASP A 689 42.78 26.93 -8.78
CA ASP A 689 44.17 26.63 -8.38
C ASP A 689 44.40 26.59 -6.85
N SER A 690 43.59 27.31 -6.07
CA SER A 690 43.67 27.29 -4.59
C SER A 690 42.74 26.27 -3.93
N SER A 691 41.71 25.79 -4.62
CA SER A 691 40.70 24.88 -4.07
C SER A 691 41.13 23.41 -4.06
N ALA A 692 40.94 22.74 -2.92
CA ALA A 692 41.18 21.30 -2.76
C ALA A 692 40.14 20.42 -3.49
N ASP A 693 38.93 20.95 -3.73
CA ASP A 693 37.90 20.31 -4.56
C ASP A 693 38.24 20.39 -6.06
N TYR A 694 39.10 21.35 -6.45
CA TYR A 694 39.62 21.52 -7.81
C TYR A 694 41.12 21.25 -7.87
N ASN A 695 41.98 22.20 -8.26
CA ASN A 695 43.35 21.91 -8.71
C ASN A 695 44.38 21.72 -7.59
N LYS A 696 44.03 21.99 -6.33
CA LYS A 696 44.88 21.68 -5.15
C LYS A 696 44.64 20.26 -4.61
N ASN A 697 44.02 19.39 -5.42
CA ASN A 697 43.80 17.98 -5.10
C ASN A 697 45.09 17.15 -5.19
N SER A 698 45.16 16.04 -4.47
CA SER A 698 46.26 15.06 -4.55
C SER A 698 46.08 13.99 -5.63
N SER A 699 44.97 13.99 -6.36
CA SER A 699 44.57 12.95 -7.33
C SER A 699 45.02 13.24 -8.77
N GLY A 700 45.66 14.39 -9.00
CA GLY A 700 46.14 14.83 -10.32
C GLY A 700 45.04 15.34 -11.25
N TYR A 701 43.87 15.70 -10.72
CA TYR A 701 42.82 16.35 -11.52
C TYR A 701 43.22 17.80 -11.84
N LYS A 702 42.84 18.28 -13.03
CA LYS A 702 43.12 19.65 -13.48
C LYS A 702 41.90 20.21 -14.21
N TYR A 703 41.52 21.40 -13.82
CA TYR A 703 40.39 22.18 -14.30
C TYR A 703 40.89 23.53 -14.80
N TYR A 704 40.33 24.00 -15.91
CA TYR A 704 40.62 25.31 -16.46
C TYR A 704 39.34 26.15 -16.52
N SER A 705 39.46 27.44 -16.18
CA SER A 705 38.43 28.44 -16.40
C SER A 705 38.85 29.37 -17.53
N ASN A 706 37.94 29.67 -18.45
CA ASN A 706 38.12 30.76 -19.41
C ASN A 706 37.77 32.13 -18.81
N GLU A 707 37.19 32.14 -17.60
CA GLU A 707 36.64 33.32 -16.92
C GLU A 707 35.65 34.06 -17.83
N LYS A 708 34.64 33.33 -18.33
CA LYS A 708 33.59 33.81 -19.26
C LYS A 708 32.23 33.18 -18.97
N GLU A 709 31.19 33.92 -19.29
CA GLU A 709 29.85 33.42 -19.55
C GLU A 709 29.85 32.73 -20.93
N ILE A 710 30.34 31.48 -20.99
CA ILE A 710 30.60 30.74 -22.23
C ILE A 710 29.70 29.50 -22.40
N PHE A 711 29.22 29.30 -23.63
CA PHE A 711 28.64 28.06 -24.13
C PHE A 711 29.61 27.40 -25.11
N TYR A 712 29.76 26.08 -24.99
CA TYR A 712 30.51 25.26 -25.92
C TYR A 712 29.52 24.54 -26.83
N MET A 713 29.69 24.62 -28.15
CA MET A 713 28.75 24.11 -29.14
C MET A 713 29.43 23.14 -30.11
N ALA A 714 28.71 22.09 -30.51
CA ALA A 714 29.16 21.16 -31.53
C ALA A 714 29.21 21.82 -32.91
N VAL A 715 30.26 21.55 -33.68
CA VAL A 715 30.35 21.97 -35.09
C VAL A 715 29.46 21.11 -35.99
N PRO A 716 29.01 21.62 -37.16
CA PRO A 716 28.20 20.84 -38.09
C PRO A 716 28.94 19.59 -38.61
N LYS A 717 28.18 18.57 -39.01
CA LYS A 717 28.69 17.34 -39.63
C LYS A 717 27.88 16.96 -40.86
N ASN A 718 28.38 16.08 -41.71
CA ASN A 718 27.66 15.70 -42.93
C ASN A 718 26.24 15.14 -42.71
N THR A 719 25.96 14.56 -41.53
CA THR A 719 24.63 14.06 -41.13
C THR A 719 23.77 15.09 -40.38
N LEU A 720 24.30 16.25 -40.02
CA LEU A 720 23.59 17.34 -39.35
C LEU A 720 24.23 18.69 -39.74
N LYS A 721 23.64 19.36 -40.74
CA LYS A 721 24.10 20.63 -41.33
C LYS A 721 22.93 21.45 -41.89
N GLY A 722 23.16 22.73 -42.22
CA GLY A 722 22.11 23.62 -42.75
C GLY A 722 21.00 23.92 -41.72
N GLU A 723 19.78 24.19 -42.19
CA GLU A 723 18.69 24.67 -41.32
C GLU A 723 18.35 23.70 -40.16
N THR A 724 18.44 22.38 -40.36
CA THR A 724 18.24 21.39 -39.29
C THR A 724 19.31 21.53 -38.20
N TYR A 725 20.56 21.76 -38.58
CA TYR A 725 21.65 22.03 -37.63
C TYR A 725 21.45 23.37 -36.92
N LEU A 726 21.10 24.43 -37.64
CA LEU A 726 20.85 25.75 -37.06
C LEU A 726 19.69 25.72 -36.06
N THR A 727 18.58 25.09 -36.42
CA THR A 727 17.40 24.90 -35.54
C THR A 727 17.78 24.15 -34.27
N ASN A 728 18.51 23.03 -34.39
CA ASN A 728 18.99 22.27 -33.25
C ASN A 728 19.97 23.07 -32.37
N THR A 729 20.90 23.78 -33.00
CA THR A 729 21.91 24.62 -32.32
C THR A 729 21.25 25.73 -31.51
N LEU A 730 20.22 26.39 -32.05
CA LEU A 730 19.48 27.45 -31.37
C LEU A 730 18.59 26.91 -30.23
N GLY A 731 18.03 25.71 -30.40
CA GLY A 731 17.38 24.97 -29.30
C GLY A 731 18.36 24.67 -28.16
N VAL A 732 19.53 24.12 -28.47
CA VAL A 732 20.58 23.83 -27.47
C VAL A 732 21.10 25.11 -26.81
N LEU A 733 21.32 26.20 -27.56
CA LEU A 733 21.69 27.49 -26.97
C LEU A 733 20.64 28.01 -25.98
N ALA A 734 19.35 27.83 -26.26
CA ALA A 734 18.29 28.18 -25.32
C ALA A 734 18.29 27.31 -24.05
N HIS A 735 18.67 26.04 -24.17
CA HIS A 735 18.83 25.10 -23.06
C HIS A 735 20.02 25.47 -22.18
N GLU A 736 21.21 25.65 -22.75
CA GLU A 736 22.42 26.04 -22.00
C GLU A 736 22.30 27.44 -21.38
N PHE A 737 21.60 28.36 -22.05
CA PHE A 737 21.35 29.68 -21.48
C PHE A 737 20.39 29.62 -20.29
N GLN A 738 19.40 28.71 -20.31
CA GLN A 738 18.59 28.47 -19.12
C GLN A 738 19.44 27.90 -17.98
N HIS A 739 20.39 26.99 -18.22
CA HIS A 739 21.31 26.53 -17.18
C HIS A 739 22.15 27.67 -16.59
N MET A 740 22.68 28.58 -17.41
CA MET A 740 23.42 29.76 -16.95
C MET A 740 22.55 30.74 -16.14
N ILE A 741 21.28 30.92 -16.53
CA ILE A 741 20.32 31.73 -15.76
C ILE A 741 19.94 31.03 -14.45
N ASN A 742 19.70 29.71 -14.47
CA ASN A 742 19.35 28.94 -13.29
C ASN A 742 20.50 28.92 -12.29
N TRP A 743 21.73 28.76 -12.77
CA TRP A 743 22.96 28.98 -12.02
C TRP A 743 22.96 30.34 -11.32
N ASN A 744 22.74 31.43 -12.06
CA ASN A 744 22.75 32.79 -11.51
C ASN A 744 21.63 33.05 -10.49
N GLN A 745 20.38 32.72 -10.83
CA GLN A 745 19.21 33.05 -10.02
C GLN A 745 19.04 32.10 -8.82
N HIS A 746 19.34 30.82 -8.99
CA HIS A 746 19.10 29.78 -7.99
C HIS A 746 20.34 29.55 -7.13
N SER A 747 21.49 29.29 -7.75
CA SER A 747 22.71 28.81 -7.09
C SER A 747 23.70 29.90 -6.65
N LEU A 748 23.62 31.13 -7.16
CA LEU A 748 24.48 32.23 -6.69
C LEU A 748 23.81 33.11 -5.64
N ILE A 749 22.52 33.40 -5.83
CA ILE A 749 21.74 34.19 -4.86
C ILE A 749 21.51 33.36 -3.58
N ASN A 750 21.43 32.04 -3.69
CA ASN A 750 21.30 31.11 -2.56
C ASN A 750 22.35 29.97 -2.66
N PRO A 751 23.60 30.16 -2.18
CA PRO A 751 24.74 29.27 -2.47
C PRO A 751 24.65 27.81 -2.00
N ASP A 752 23.66 27.46 -1.17
CA ASP A 752 23.39 26.09 -0.71
C ASP A 752 22.18 25.43 -1.42
N ILE A 753 21.57 26.10 -2.40
CA ILE A 753 20.31 25.71 -3.02
C ILE A 753 20.53 25.41 -4.52
N LEU A 754 20.52 24.11 -4.86
CA LEU A 754 20.68 23.61 -6.22
C LEU A 754 19.43 22.85 -6.62
N GLU A 755 18.83 23.25 -7.75
CA GLU A 755 17.61 22.64 -8.25
C GLU A 755 17.79 21.12 -8.50
N GLU A 756 16.77 20.33 -8.18
CA GLU A 756 16.76 18.89 -8.44
C GLU A 756 16.84 18.64 -9.94
N SER A 757 17.67 17.67 -10.37
CA SER A 757 18.04 17.52 -11.79
C SER A 757 16.82 17.46 -12.71
N TRP A 758 15.76 16.74 -12.35
CA TRP A 758 14.55 16.65 -13.17
C TRP A 758 13.88 18.00 -13.44
N LEU A 759 13.88 18.90 -12.46
CA LEU A 759 13.26 20.21 -12.61
C LEU A 759 14.18 21.16 -13.37
N ASN A 760 15.49 21.09 -13.12
CA ASN A 760 16.49 21.83 -13.89
C ASN A 760 16.43 21.45 -15.38
N GLU A 761 16.59 20.17 -15.71
CA GLU A 761 16.51 19.66 -17.10
C GLU A 761 15.14 19.97 -17.75
N GLY A 762 14.04 19.76 -17.02
CA GLY A 762 12.68 20.03 -17.52
C GLY A 762 12.47 21.51 -17.88
N LEU A 763 12.99 22.44 -17.06
CA LEU A 763 12.97 23.87 -17.35
C LEU A 763 13.90 24.24 -18.52
N SER A 764 15.03 23.56 -18.65
CA SER A 764 15.99 23.74 -19.76
C SER A 764 15.42 23.26 -21.09
N GLN A 765 14.63 22.18 -21.09
CA GLN A 765 13.90 21.71 -22.28
C GLN A 765 12.69 22.59 -22.60
N LEU A 766 11.99 23.07 -21.57
CA LEU A 766 10.97 24.11 -21.73
C LEU A 766 11.57 25.40 -22.31
N ALA A 767 12.85 25.72 -22.05
CA ALA A 767 13.52 26.87 -22.65
C ALA A 767 13.65 26.75 -24.18
N GLN A 768 14.03 25.57 -24.71
CA GLN A 768 14.06 25.32 -26.16
C GLN A 768 12.71 25.64 -26.81
N ASP A 769 11.63 25.18 -26.19
CA ASP A 769 10.25 25.43 -26.58
C ASP A 769 9.85 26.92 -26.42
N LYS A 770 10.20 27.59 -25.31
CA LYS A 770 9.93 29.03 -25.12
C LYS A 770 10.69 29.92 -26.12
N ALA A 771 11.87 29.51 -26.58
CA ALA A 771 12.60 30.16 -27.66
C ALA A 771 12.01 29.85 -29.06
N GLY A 772 11.06 28.91 -29.17
CA GLY A 772 10.44 28.50 -30.44
C GLY A 772 11.17 27.37 -31.17
N TYR A 773 12.25 26.84 -30.60
CA TYR A 773 13.14 25.83 -31.20
C TYR A 773 12.93 24.41 -30.64
N GLY A 774 11.86 24.18 -29.88
CA GLY A 774 11.49 22.89 -29.29
C GLY A 774 10.55 22.05 -30.17
N TYR A 775 9.46 21.53 -29.58
CA TYR A 775 8.46 20.72 -30.29
C TYR A 775 7.88 21.38 -31.56
N GLN A 776 7.94 22.71 -31.65
CA GLN A 776 7.60 23.50 -32.83
C GLN A 776 8.36 23.06 -34.09
N TYR A 777 9.52 22.42 -33.94
CA TYR A 777 10.34 21.84 -35.02
C TYR A 777 10.53 20.31 -34.88
N GLY A 778 9.89 19.68 -33.89
CA GLY A 778 10.08 18.26 -33.58
C GLY A 778 11.42 17.94 -32.87
N THR A 779 12.22 18.94 -32.52
CA THR A 779 13.54 18.75 -31.88
C THR A 779 13.45 18.13 -30.48
N LEU A 780 12.29 18.13 -29.84
CA LEU A 780 12.05 17.45 -28.55
C LEU A 780 11.36 16.07 -28.70
N SER A 781 10.98 15.67 -29.92
CA SER A 781 10.31 14.39 -30.16
C SER A 781 11.13 13.19 -29.67
N PHE A 782 12.47 13.26 -29.79
CA PHE A 782 13.39 12.18 -29.43
C PHE A 782 13.44 11.86 -27.92
N VAL A 783 13.03 12.78 -27.05
CA VAL A 783 12.91 12.54 -25.60
C VAL A 783 11.46 12.23 -25.20
N ILE A 784 10.49 12.88 -25.85
CA ILE A 784 9.05 12.67 -25.55
C ILE A 784 8.61 11.24 -25.92
N GLU A 785 9.06 10.72 -27.07
CA GLU A 785 8.59 9.42 -27.56
C GLU A 785 9.03 8.23 -26.68
N PRO A 786 10.31 8.11 -26.25
CA PRO A 786 10.72 7.07 -25.31
C PRO A 786 9.93 7.09 -24.00
N PHE A 787 9.66 8.28 -23.44
CA PHE A 787 8.85 8.41 -22.23
C PHE A 787 7.43 7.90 -22.42
N LEU A 788 6.73 8.38 -23.44
CA LEU A 788 5.35 7.97 -23.72
C LEU A 788 5.25 6.47 -24.06
N ARG A 789 6.33 5.86 -24.57
CA ARG A 789 6.43 4.43 -24.91
C ARG A 789 6.74 3.51 -23.73
N TYR A 790 7.46 3.96 -22.71
CA TYR A 790 7.79 3.15 -21.51
C TYR A 790 7.67 3.97 -20.20
N PRO A 791 6.49 4.53 -19.89
CA PRO A 791 6.31 5.46 -18.78
C PRO A 791 6.63 4.85 -17.40
N GLU A 792 6.54 3.52 -17.28
CA GLU A 792 6.93 2.78 -16.07
C GLU A 792 8.43 2.86 -15.75
N SER A 793 9.26 3.11 -16.76
CA SER A 793 10.73 3.06 -16.64
C SER A 793 11.35 4.40 -16.22
N TYR A 794 10.62 5.51 -16.36
CA TYR A 794 11.16 6.86 -16.24
C TYR A 794 10.48 7.61 -15.10
N SER A 795 11.06 7.51 -13.91
CA SER A 795 10.68 8.32 -12.76
C SER A 795 10.79 9.81 -13.08
N LEU A 796 9.80 10.61 -12.65
CA LEU A 796 9.93 12.06 -12.71
C LEU A 796 11.02 12.58 -11.75
N THR A 797 11.15 12.02 -10.54
CA THR A 797 11.98 12.61 -9.47
C THR A 797 13.33 11.92 -9.25
N LYS A 798 13.39 10.59 -9.41
CA LYS A 798 14.61 9.77 -9.41
C LYS A 798 15.26 9.81 -10.80
N PHE A 799 15.63 11.01 -11.24
CA PHE A 799 16.16 11.29 -12.56
C PHE A 799 17.50 10.58 -12.81
N GLN A 800 17.63 9.85 -13.93
CA GLN A 800 18.86 9.14 -14.30
C GLN A 800 19.37 9.50 -15.71
N PHE A 801 19.00 10.68 -16.23
CA PHE A 801 19.55 11.27 -17.46
C PHE A 801 19.30 10.49 -18.79
N GLY A 802 18.63 9.33 -18.78
CA GLY A 802 18.15 8.67 -20.00
C GLY A 802 17.10 9.49 -20.78
N LEU A 803 16.89 9.19 -22.06
CA LEU A 803 16.04 10.04 -22.93
C LEU A 803 14.59 10.12 -22.46
N GLY A 804 14.03 9.01 -21.95
CA GLY A 804 12.69 9.03 -21.37
C GLY A 804 12.59 9.80 -20.03
N TYR A 805 13.68 9.96 -19.27
CA TYR A 805 13.68 10.82 -18.08
C TYR A 805 13.51 12.29 -18.48
N TYR A 806 14.30 12.72 -19.47
CA TYR A 806 14.15 14.01 -20.13
C TYR A 806 12.72 14.21 -20.67
N GLY A 807 12.16 13.21 -21.36
CA GLY A 807 10.78 13.28 -21.86
C GLY A 807 9.73 13.54 -20.78
N ASN A 808 9.84 12.86 -19.64
CA ASN A 808 8.96 13.06 -18.48
C ASN A 808 9.13 14.47 -17.89
N ALA A 809 10.38 14.88 -17.65
CA ALA A 809 10.73 16.20 -17.12
C ALA A 809 10.22 17.36 -18.00
N TYR A 810 10.45 17.31 -19.31
CA TYR A 810 9.93 18.30 -20.25
C TYR A 810 8.40 18.33 -20.26
N LEU A 811 7.71 17.17 -20.36
CA LEU A 811 6.25 17.18 -20.36
C LEU A 811 5.70 17.71 -19.03
N PHE A 812 6.31 17.41 -17.89
CA PHE A 812 5.88 17.96 -16.61
C PHE A 812 6.10 19.48 -16.53
N ALA A 813 7.28 19.99 -16.94
CA ALA A 813 7.56 21.42 -17.01
C ALA A 813 6.64 22.17 -18.00
N ARG A 814 6.31 21.52 -19.13
CA ARG A 814 5.36 22.07 -20.10
C ARG A 814 3.93 22.07 -19.56
N TYR A 815 3.52 21.02 -18.84
CA TYR A 815 2.22 20.96 -18.17
C TYR A 815 2.12 22.04 -17.08
N LEU A 816 3.17 22.28 -16.28
CA LEU A 816 3.23 23.42 -15.36
C LEU A 816 2.94 24.75 -16.08
N ALA A 817 3.64 25.02 -17.18
CA ALA A 817 3.46 26.24 -17.96
C ALA A 817 2.04 26.37 -18.57
N ASP A 818 1.50 25.28 -19.13
CA ASP A 818 0.13 25.22 -19.67
C ASP A 818 -0.94 25.40 -18.57
N ARG A 819 -0.65 24.99 -17.33
CA ARG A 819 -1.50 25.19 -16.15
C ARG A 819 -1.31 26.56 -15.49
N GLY A 820 -0.52 27.45 -16.08
CA GLY A 820 -0.35 28.84 -15.67
C GLY A 820 0.80 29.13 -14.70
N VAL A 821 1.68 28.15 -14.44
CA VAL A 821 2.91 28.38 -13.68
C VAL A 821 3.86 29.26 -14.48
N ASN A 822 4.44 30.27 -13.83
CA ASN A 822 5.49 31.09 -14.42
C ASN A 822 6.87 30.47 -14.11
N PRO A 823 7.65 29.98 -15.10
CA PRO A 823 8.93 29.31 -14.85
C PRO A 823 9.94 30.17 -14.06
N MET A 824 9.93 31.48 -14.29
CA MET A 824 10.67 32.51 -13.53
C MET A 824 10.51 32.37 -12.00
N ASN A 825 9.32 32.00 -11.53
CA ASN A 825 9.04 31.88 -10.09
C ASN A 825 9.72 30.63 -9.48
N LEU A 826 9.90 29.58 -10.27
CA LEU A 826 10.62 28.37 -9.85
C LEU A 826 12.13 28.65 -9.81
N VAL A 827 12.67 29.29 -10.85
CA VAL A 827 14.10 29.63 -10.99
C VAL A 827 14.57 30.67 -9.95
N LYS A 828 13.70 31.58 -9.52
CA LYS A 828 13.98 32.58 -8.46
C LYS A 828 13.60 32.12 -7.05
N SER A 829 13.25 30.86 -6.88
CA SER A 829 12.76 30.31 -5.62
C SER A 829 13.91 29.98 -4.66
N SER A 830 13.69 30.17 -3.36
CA SER A 830 14.57 29.62 -2.32
C SER A 830 14.22 28.16 -1.96
N LYS A 831 13.52 27.45 -2.85
CA LYS A 831 13.11 26.04 -2.70
C LYS A 831 13.57 25.25 -3.91
N ILE A 832 13.60 23.93 -3.79
CA ILE A 832 13.97 23.00 -4.85
C ILE A 832 12.95 21.86 -4.99
N GLY A 833 12.96 21.21 -6.15
CA GLY A 833 12.24 19.99 -6.45
C GLY A 833 10.75 20.09 -6.20
N ARG A 834 10.22 19.05 -5.56
CA ARG A 834 8.78 18.96 -5.25
C ARG A 834 8.30 20.12 -4.39
N ALA A 835 9.11 20.59 -3.43
CA ALA A 835 8.76 21.71 -2.57
C ALA A 835 8.72 23.06 -3.33
N ASN A 836 9.52 23.21 -4.38
CA ASN A 836 9.48 24.37 -5.26
C ASN A 836 8.18 24.40 -6.08
N VAL A 837 7.90 23.31 -6.79
CA VAL A 837 6.68 23.17 -7.60
C VAL A 837 5.42 23.27 -6.74
N GLU A 838 5.39 22.60 -5.59
CA GLU A 838 4.25 22.63 -4.67
C GLU A 838 3.91 24.07 -4.24
N ALA A 839 4.92 24.87 -3.90
CA ALA A 839 4.71 26.24 -3.48
C ALA A 839 4.04 27.08 -4.58
N GLU A 840 4.45 26.91 -5.84
CA GLU A 840 3.93 27.66 -6.97
C GLU A 840 2.55 27.18 -7.42
N VAL A 841 2.30 25.86 -7.49
CA VAL A 841 0.96 25.34 -7.84
C VAL A 841 -0.09 25.65 -6.77
N LYS A 842 0.30 25.67 -5.49
CA LYS A 842 -0.53 26.21 -4.38
C LYS A 842 -0.80 27.70 -4.58
N ARG A 843 0.24 28.50 -4.86
CA ARG A 843 0.13 29.97 -5.03
C ARG A 843 -0.85 30.38 -6.13
N ILE A 844 -0.90 29.63 -7.24
CA ILE A 844 -1.85 29.90 -8.35
C ILE A 844 -3.19 29.14 -8.22
N GLY A 845 -3.37 28.33 -7.18
CA GLY A 845 -4.58 27.52 -6.99
C GLY A 845 -4.76 26.39 -8.02
N ALA A 846 -3.68 25.93 -8.66
CA ALA A 846 -3.74 24.86 -9.66
C ALA A 846 -3.92 23.46 -9.05
N ALA A 847 -3.42 23.25 -7.82
CA ALA A 847 -3.59 22.06 -6.99
C ALA A 847 -3.39 22.39 -5.50
N SER A 848 -3.81 21.48 -4.61
CA SER A 848 -3.62 21.58 -3.15
C SER A 848 -2.21 21.26 -2.69
N ASP A 849 -1.46 20.48 -3.47
CA ASP A 849 -0.16 19.89 -3.15
C ASP A 849 0.51 19.37 -4.45
N PHE A 850 1.76 18.91 -4.37
CA PHE A 850 2.46 18.32 -5.51
C PHE A 850 1.75 17.08 -6.07
N ASP A 851 1.18 16.24 -5.20
CA ASP A 851 0.61 14.95 -5.60
C ASP A 851 -0.68 15.12 -6.39
N GLY A 852 -1.57 16.01 -5.98
CA GLY A 852 -2.77 16.37 -6.72
C GLY A 852 -2.43 16.92 -8.10
N PHE A 853 -1.39 17.74 -8.21
CA PHE A 853 -0.91 18.24 -9.50
C PHE A 853 -0.32 17.11 -10.37
N PHE A 854 0.46 16.21 -9.79
CA PHE A 854 1.00 15.04 -10.47
C PHE A 854 -0.10 14.05 -10.93
N GLU A 855 -1.15 13.86 -10.13
CA GLU A 855 -2.33 13.06 -10.48
C GLU A 855 -3.14 13.70 -11.62
N ASP A 856 -3.13 15.02 -11.74
CA ASP A 856 -3.74 15.74 -12.86
C ASP A 856 -2.87 15.66 -14.12
N PHE A 857 -1.53 15.75 -13.99
CA PHE A 857 -0.56 15.46 -15.05
C PHE A 857 -0.68 14.03 -15.58
N ALA A 858 -0.74 13.02 -14.70
CA ALA A 858 -0.91 11.63 -15.08
C ALA A 858 -2.23 11.39 -15.85
N ALA A 859 -3.31 12.07 -15.47
CA ALA A 859 -4.55 12.08 -16.24
C ALA A 859 -4.38 12.78 -17.61
N ALA A 860 -3.66 13.90 -17.67
CA ALA A 860 -3.41 14.65 -18.91
C ALA A 860 -2.53 13.87 -19.91
N LEU A 861 -1.54 13.10 -19.46
CA LEU A 861 -0.73 12.21 -20.31
C LEU A 861 -1.60 11.23 -21.12
N TYR A 862 -2.72 10.77 -20.54
CA TYR A 862 -3.69 9.93 -21.24
C TYR A 862 -4.76 10.74 -22.00
N LEU A 863 -5.41 11.70 -21.34
CA LEU A 863 -6.58 12.40 -21.89
C LEU A 863 -6.23 13.44 -22.96
N SER A 864 -5.02 14.00 -22.95
CA SER A 864 -4.66 15.09 -23.86
C SER A 864 -4.81 14.68 -25.32
N ASN A 865 -5.42 15.57 -26.10
CA ASN A 865 -5.62 15.44 -27.55
C ASN A 865 -6.40 14.18 -27.97
N SER A 866 -7.07 13.50 -27.03
CA SER A 866 -7.90 12.31 -27.30
C SER A 866 -9.30 12.64 -27.82
N GLY A 867 -9.75 13.89 -27.65
CA GLY A 867 -11.12 14.32 -27.92
C GLY A 867 -12.11 14.04 -26.78
N VAL A 868 -11.70 13.34 -25.71
CA VAL A 868 -12.58 13.00 -24.56
C VAL A 868 -12.98 14.23 -23.74
N THR A 869 -12.12 15.25 -23.66
CA THR A 869 -12.39 16.47 -22.90
C THR A 869 -11.66 17.68 -23.47
N ASN A 870 -12.30 18.85 -23.36
CA ASN A 870 -11.72 20.17 -23.67
C ASN A 870 -11.26 20.92 -22.41
N ASP A 871 -11.34 20.30 -21.23
CA ASP A 871 -10.82 20.89 -19.99
C ASP A 871 -9.29 21.02 -20.07
N ALA A 872 -8.78 22.25 -19.98
CA ALA A 872 -7.36 22.57 -19.96
C ALA A 872 -6.62 21.95 -18.76
N LYS A 873 -7.34 21.48 -17.74
CA LYS A 873 -6.77 20.69 -16.65
C LYS A 873 -6.27 19.32 -17.11
N TYR A 874 -6.89 18.72 -18.13
CA TYR A 874 -6.58 17.36 -18.59
C TYR A 874 -6.04 17.31 -20.02
N ASN A 875 -5.53 18.44 -20.52
CA ASN A 875 -4.91 18.56 -21.83
C ASN A 875 -3.58 19.32 -21.74
N PHE A 876 -2.61 18.92 -22.56
CA PHE A 876 -1.61 19.84 -23.07
C PHE A 876 -2.32 20.75 -24.07
N THR A 877 -2.44 22.02 -23.72
CA THR A 877 -3.13 23.06 -24.50
C THR A 877 -2.33 23.53 -25.71
N SER A 878 -1.04 23.17 -25.76
CA SER A 878 -0.05 23.83 -26.63
C SER A 878 0.78 22.86 -27.48
N ILE A 879 1.10 21.66 -26.97
CA ILE A 879 1.67 20.53 -27.73
C ILE A 879 0.59 19.46 -27.95
N ASN A 880 0.59 18.84 -29.13
CA ASN A 880 -0.25 17.67 -29.39
C ASN A 880 0.60 16.39 -29.27
N ILE A 881 0.34 15.57 -28.25
CA ILE A 881 1.08 14.34 -27.96
C ILE A 881 0.50 13.10 -28.68
N ARG A 882 -0.48 13.29 -29.59
CA ARG A 882 -1.14 12.23 -30.38
C ARG A 882 -1.06 12.48 -31.89
N THR A 883 -0.04 13.20 -32.35
CA THR A 883 0.19 13.49 -33.78
C THR A 883 1.63 13.19 -34.20
N VAL A 884 1.81 13.05 -35.52
CA VAL A 884 3.12 13.17 -36.17
C VAL A 884 3.63 14.60 -35.98
N GLN A 885 4.87 14.72 -35.48
CA GLN A 885 5.57 15.99 -35.25
C GLN A 885 6.33 16.43 -36.52
N LYS A 886 6.90 17.64 -36.54
CA LYS A 886 7.57 18.17 -37.75
C LYS A 886 8.82 17.40 -38.19
N ASP A 887 9.48 16.69 -37.28
CA ASP A 887 10.60 15.80 -37.57
C ASP A 887 10.16 14.42 -38.11
N GLY A 888 8.85 14.17 -38.22
CA GLY A 888 8.27 12.90 -38.68
C GLY A 888 8.01 11.89 -37.56
N THR A 889 8.45 12.15 -36.33
CA THR A 889 8.20 11.26 -35.19
C THR A 889 6.71 11.22 -34.83
N LYS A 890 6.15 10.02 -34.69
CA LYS A 890 4.73 9.81 -34.33
C LYS A 890 4.58 9.67 -32.82
N LEU A 891 4.00 10.68 -32.16
CA LEU A 891 3.56 10.56 -30.77
C LEU A 891 2.15 9.94 -30.72
N SER A 892 1.91 9.07 -29.74
CA SER A 892 0.66 8.28 -29.61
C SER A 892 -0.03 8.43 -28.24
N GLY A 893 0.35 9.45 -27.45
CA GLY A 893 -0.03 9.64 -26.05
C GLY A 893 0.58 8.58 -25.13
N LEU A 894 0.19 8.60 -23.84
CA LEU A 894 0.63 7.60 -22.86
C LEU A 894 0.30 6.17 -23.35
N ARG A 895 1.33 5.32 -23.47
CA ARG A 895 1.14 3.90 -23.77
C ARG A 895 0.46 3.19 -22.60
N LEU A 896 -0.44 2.29 -22.95
CA LEU A 896 -1.04 1.33 -22.02
C LEU A 896 -0.19 0.05 -22.00
N ASN A 897 0.18 -0.43 -20.81
CA ASN A 897 0.94 -1.67 -20.64
C ASN A 897 0.12 -2.90 -21.08
N SER A 898 -1.22 -2.85 -20.93
CA SER A 898 -2.14 -3.88 -21.44
C SER A 898 -3.57 -3.33 -21.59
N THR A 899 -4.41 -4.09 -22.32
CA THR A 899 -5.87 -3.99 -22.25
C THR A 899 -6.40 -5.31 -21.69
N VAL A 900 -7.12 -5.23 -20.57
CA VAL A 900 -7.67 -6.39 -19.85
C VAL A 900 -9.20 -6.38 -19.88
N TYR A 901 -9.81 -7.56 -19.96
CA TYR A 901 -11.26 -7.74 -19.98
C TYR A 901 -11.78 -8.16 -18.62
N LEU A 902 -12.85 -7.53 -18.14
CA LEU A 902 -13.37 -7.72 -16.79
C LEU A 902 -14.40 -8.87 -16.70
N PRO A 903 -14.35 -9.75 -15.68
CA PRO A 903 -13.48 -9.71 -14.49
C PRO A 903 -12.04 -10.17 -14.78
N THR A 904 -11.06 -9.65 -14.02
CA THR A 904 -9.63 -9.85 -14.32
C THR A 904 -8.71 -9.76 -13.10
N THR A 905 -7.47 -10.21 -13.28
CA THR A 905 -6.33 -9.86 -12.44
C THR A 905 -5.17 -9.38 -13.32
N TYR A 906 -4.51 -8.31 -12.91
CA TYR A 906 -3.37 -7.68 -13.58
C TYR A 906 -2.27 -7.39 -12.55
N LYS A 907 -1.01 -7.39 -12.96
CA LYS A 907 0.13 -6.95 -12.16
C LYS A 907 0.95 -5.96 -12.99
N SER A 908 1.26 -4.80 -12.41
CA SER A 908 2.09 -3.79 -13.07
C SER A 908 3.57 -4.19 -13.08
N PRO A 909 4.36 -3.57 -13.98
CA PRO A 909 5.81 -3.41 -13.77
C PRO A 909 6.10 -2.74 -12.42
N SER A 910 7.34 -2.86 -11.94
CA SER A 910 7.78 -2.17 -10.73
C SER A 910 8.06 -0.69 -11.02
N LEU A 911 7.46 0.21 -10.26
CA LEU A 911 7.52 1.66 -10.43
C LEU A 911 8.49 2.30 -9.46
N SER A 912 9.35 3.18 -9.95
CA SER A 912 10.14 4.11 -9.12
C SER A 912 9.29 5.32 -8.69
N GLU A 913 9.83 6.17 -7.81
CA GLU A 913 9.13 7.33 -7.23
C GLU A 913 8.62 8.28 -8.33
N TYR A 914 7.32 8.55 -8.41
CA TYR A 914 6.66 9.29 -9.50
C TYR A 914 6.94 8.76 -10.93
N ALA A 915 7.15 7.45 -11.10
CA ALA A 915 6.90 6.75 -12.35
C ALA A 915 5.40 6.33 -12.44
N VAL A 916 4.89 6.06 -13.64
CA VAL A 916 3.48 5.68 -13.86
C VAL A 916 3.34 4.45 -14.75
N SER A 917 2.36 3.59 -14.48
CA SER A 917 1.95 2.49 -15.37
C SER A 917 0.44 2.52 -15.55
N ALA A 918 -0.03 2.28 -16.79
CA ALA A 918 -1.42 2.45 -17.17
C ALA A 918 -1.98 1.17 -17.82
N VAL A 919 -3.16 0.74 -17.38
CA VAL A 919 -3.90 -0.41 -17.94
C VAL A 919 -5.32 0.01 -18.33
N LYS A 920 -5.77 -0.34 -19.54
CA LYS A 920 -7.19 -0.19 -19.95
C LYS A 920 -7.97 -1.42 -19.50
N CYS A 921 -9.08 -1.20 -18.82
CA CYS A 921 -9.99 -2.26 -18.38
C CYS A 921 -11.33 -2.12 -19.11
N THR A 922 -11.68 -3.12 -19.92
CA THR A 922 -12.90 -3.13 -20.74
C THR A 922 -13.92 -4.10 -20.14
N SER A 923 -15.17 -3.66 -19.99
CA SER A 923 -16.23 -4.55 -19.49
C SER A 923 -16.77 -5.47 -20.58
N GLN A 924 -16.98 -6.74 -20.25
CA GLN A 924 -17.66 -7.69 -21.15
C GLN A 924 -19.19 -7.66 -21.00
N SER A 925 -19.71 -7.17 -19.88
CA SER A 925 -21.16 -7.03 -19.62
C SER A 925 -21.44 -5.81 -18.73
N ALA A 926 -22.64 -5.24 -18.85
CA ALA A 926 -23.05 -4.14 -17.98
C ALA A 926 -23.29 -4.65 -16.56
N ALA A 927 -22.44 -4.26 -15.60
CA ALA A 927 -22.49 -4.74 -14.23
C ALA A 927 -21.76 -3.81 -13.23
N ASP A 928 -22.04 -4.02 -11.94
CA ASP A 928 -21.21 -3.48 -10.86
C ASP A 928 -19.90 -4.29 -10.74
N TYR A 929 -18.76 -3.62 -10.68
CA TYR A 929 -17.45 -4.27 -10.48
C TYR A 929 -16.76 -3.79 -9.22
N LYS A 930 -16.27 -4.70 -8.38
CA LYS A 930 -15.36 -4.40 -7.28
C LYS A 930 -13.93 -4.36 -7.80
N PHE A 931 -13.30 -3.20 -7.75
CA PHE A 931 -11.89 -3.00 -8.07
C PHE A 931 -11.07 -2.96 -6.79
N ASN A 932 -10.09 -3.85 -6.69
CA ASN A 932 -9.12 -3.91 -5.61
C ASN A 932 -7.73 -3.75 -6.21
N MET A 933 -7.06 -2.65 -5.91
CA MET A 933 -5.63 -2.51 -6.15
C MET A 933 -4.86 -2.87 -4.87
N THR A 934 -3.73 -3.54 -5.05
CA THR A 934 -2.84 -3.96 -3.96
C THR A 934 -1.47 -3.34 -4.15
N ASP A 935 -0.82 -2.98 -3.05
CA ASP A 935 0.51 -2.38 -3.04
C ASP A 935 1.53 -3.40 -2.52
N SER A 936 2.60 -3.65 -3.29
CA SER A 936 3.70 -4.53 -2.86
C SER A 936 4.66 -3.89 -1.84
N SER A 937 4.55 -2.58 -1.59
CA SER A 937 5.37 -1.80 -0.65
C SER A 937 4.68 -1.39 0.65
N GLY A 938 3.36 -1.62 0.77
CA GLY A 938 2.60 -1.37 2.00
C GLY A 938 2.19 0.09 2.27
N GLY A 939 2.19 0.98 1.28
CA GLY A 939 1.70 2.36 1.43
C GLY A 939 2.20 3.40 0.42
N GLY A 940 3.02 3.02 -0.57
CA GLY A 940 3.57 3.91 -1.59
C GLY A 940 2.69 4.07 -2.84
N ILE A 941 1.92 3.05 -3.22
CA ILE A 941 1.14 3.05 -4.46
C ILE A 941 -0.15 3.85 -4.32
N GLY A 942 -0.43 4.69 -5.32
CA GLY A 942 -1.72 5.33 -5.57
C GLY A 942 -2.19 5.07 -7.00
N ALA A 943 -3.43 5.45 -7.31
CA ALA A 943 -3.96 5.31 -8.67
C ALA A 943 -4.91 6.43 -9.07
N VAL A 944 -4.78 6.88 -10.32
CA VAL A 944 -5.78 7.70 -11.01
C VAL A 944 -6.65 6.76 -11.85
N ILE A 945 -7.93 6.67 -11.51
CA ILE A 945 -8.90 5.87 -12.26
C ILE A 945 -9.73 6.82 -13.13
N LEU A 946 -9.61 6.68 -14.44
CA LEU A 946 -10.44 7.37 -15.43
C LEU A 946 -11.53 6.41 -15.90
N ARG A 947 -12.81 6.79 -15.79
CA ARG A 947 -13.93 6.09 -16.45
C ARG A 947 -14.32 6.90 -17.67
N ILE A 948 -14.32 6.30 -18.86
CA ILE A 948 -14.49 7.01 -20.14
C ILE A 948 -15.63 6.37 -20.93
N ASN A 949 -16.50 7.22 -21.51
CA ASN A 949 -17.52 6.83 -22.46
C ASN A 949 -16.95 6.86 -23.88
N GLY A 950 -16.83 5.68 -24.51
CA GLY A 950 -16.17 5.51 -25.81
C GLY A 950 -15.52 4.12 -25.92
N GLN A 951 -15.54 3.55 -27.12
CA GLN A 951 -14.93 2.25 -27.41
C GLN A 951 -13.42 2.39 -27.68
#